data_AF-A0A947YTV9-F1
#
_entry.id   AF-A0A947YTV9-F1
#
_cell.length_a   1.000
_cell.length_b   1.000
_cell.length_c   1.000
_cell.angle_alpha   90.00
_cell.angle_beta   90.00
_cell.angle_gamma   90.00
#
_symmetry.space_group_name_H-M   'P 1'
#
loop_
_entity.id
_entity.type
_entity.pdbx_description
1 polymer ?
#
loop_
_entity_poly.entity_id
_entity_poly.type
_entity_poly.pdbx_seq_one_letter_code
_entity_poly.pdbx_strand_id
1 'polypeptide(L)'
;ATLGNDLSFLRFDDCQIPTADFDVGGKLHLLSGYEAFLYTDRGVFRPDDTAHIVGIVRGCDATCPPPFPVRLEIVDPQGRTYKEFSKTLNKNGAVEFELYLPKYVKTGKYTAKLMAAREEIGQTQFSVEDFIPDRIKVGLTTDKKSYRTDEQIEVNATGKLLFGPLAEGRKVKAEAWIEACPFGPAKFSSYTFGDSQRKFKRLEIDLGTDNLDQEGRKKFLLDLPKGLSPAAGLKGVIQATVTEEGGRAVSAYTQVNIHPYSFYIGLRPATEGYGRIGEPFQVEYVTVDPSGNEIDTGPLEVKVYRVCWQSILKKDSRGYWSYHSERTEEIVKEFVQPDRSAKISFVPEEYGQYEIVVSLKGTDVASRLSFYASGWGYAPWSMAHPDRIETDLDRSTYEPGQNAQVQIRAPFAGRLLLCVEREKVYSWQIIQMKSNTAKISLPVLDSYRPNVYITCQLIKDSSEAHLKTPQRAFGAAPLMVSLKKKALAVKIKAREKIRPDSELEVEIKTAPYAEVTLVACDEGILLLTDFKTPNPLLFFYGKKRLSVSSFDIYSLLMPEIAKKSSTSGDMPEAEVRKKHLTPVNVKRVLPVCLYSGLVKANRSGKTRVKFKVPEFQGTLRLMAVSFSKDRFGSSQEEVIVRDKIVLTPTFPRFLAAKDRIKIPVSVFNGCGKQDEFSVTLKAEGPVNILGPGTHKITLSPEKEGLVEFEVQADNGLGKVSFHLTAKGASEETEVNVQLPLRPSSPAITKSGMGVITEGKPLTLALPTDWVSGTERCQLLLSSFPAVKFSGSLQYLLTYPHGCIEQTTSRVFPLLYFDQIAKAAEPALFEKKAPEYYLEEGIDKLCSMQLPSGGFSYWPGDSNINEWGSIYAAHFLIEAKRAGYAVPERVLKELAKWLKQIAKRRYDHKYDLQRQVYALYVLSLEGKPDKEMMNYLKDEKIEKMSLSSKFQLAACFGMAGDEQIALSLLPVGVSPQAVQRETGGNLNSSVRENAILLDVLSEISPQHPAVPVLVKALTDAADKNNRWSTTQENAFAFLALGKILKKQSGGKFKGKLRLDGDTYQEFSEKGLNLKEKTLLGKKIEIEVTGSGTCYYYWQTCGVRPGVDVEEIDKGITVRRTILDRDGKPLDCRKIPHARMVVVKIEMEALSKNLENVIICDMLPAGLEIENPRLQSRETIPWIKESSWQPDYLDIRDDRLLLYVSLAHRQKHIFYYSARAVTCGSFILPPILAECMYDPVYTSVASSGEIGVVK
;
A
#
# COMPACT_ATOMS: atom_id res chain seq x y z
N ALA A 1 -46.99 -29.42 8.72
CA ALA A 1 -47.45 -30.82 8.54
C ALA A 1 -48.79 -30.99 9.24
N THR A 2 -49.73 -31.73 8.63
CA THR A 2 -51.05 -32.01 9.20
C THR A 2 -51.30 -33.52 9.21
N LEU A 3 -51.91 -34.02 10.27
CA LEU A 3 -52.41 -35.39 10.37
C LEU A 3 -53.71 -35.38 11.17
N GLY A 4 -54.84 -35.68 10.53
CA GLY A 4 -56.16 -35.49 11.14
C GLY A 4 -56.40 -34.02 11.50
N ASN A 5 -56.71 -33.74 12.77
CA ASN A 5 -56.90 -32.38 13.29
C ASN A 5 -55.61 -31.75 13.85
N ASP A 6 -54.50 -32.50 13.89
CA ASP A 6 -53.24 -32.00 14.44
C ASP A 6 -52.48 -31.17 13.39
N LEU A 7 -51.94 -30.04 13.84
CA LEU A 7 -51.12 -29.13 13.04
C LEU A 7 -49.78 -28.91 13.73
N SER A 8 -48.69 -29.12 12.98
CA SER A 8 -47.34 -28.72 13.38
C SER A 8 -46.72 -27.84 12.31
N PHE A 9 -46.06 -26.75 12.70
CA PHE A 9 -45.41 -25.81 11.80
C PHE A 9 -43.99 -25.49 12.27
N LEU A 10 -43.08 -25.19 11.34
CA LEU A 10 -41.68 -24.88 11.60
C LEU A 10 -41.36 -23.49 11.02
N ARG A 11 -40.78 -22.60 11.85
CA ARG A 11 -40.35 -21.25 11.44
C ARG A 11 -38.85 -21.26 11.18
N PHE A 12 -38.43 -21.08 9.93
CA PHE A 12 -37.01 -21.21 9.56
C PHE A 12 -36.07 -20.27 10.32
N ASP A 13 -36.50 -19.04 10.63
CA ASP A 13 -35.63 -18.05 11.29
C ASP A 13 -35.21 -18.46 12.72
N ASP A 14 -36.07 -19.22 13.43
CA ASP A 14 -35.91 -19.52 14.87
C ASP A 14 -35.66 -21.01 15.15
N CYS A 15 -35.78 -21.88 14.13
CA CYS A 15 -35.70 -23.33 14.26
C CYS A 15 -34.39 -23.95 13.72
N GLN A 16 -33.36 -23.15 13.41
CA GLN A 16 -32.10 -23.68 12.84
C GLN A 16 -31.21 -24.31 13.93
N ILE A 17 -30.68 -25.52 13.67
CA ILE A 17 -29.73 -26.20 14.55
C ILE A 17 -28.36 -25.49 14.51
N PRO A 18 -27.79 -25.04 15.65
CA PRO A 18 -26.47 -24.42 15.69
C PRO A 18 -25.32 -25.41 15.40
N THR A 19 -24.30 -24.98 14.66
CA THR A 19 -23.15 -25.83 14.28
C THR A 19 -21.78 -25.25 14.67
N ALA A 20 -21.75 -24.16 15.44
CA ALA A 20 -20.52 -23.42 15.76
C ALA A 20 -19.47 -24.26 16.55
N ASP A 21 -19.93 -25.26 17.31
CA ASP A 21 -19.07 -26.10 18.15
C ASP A 21 -18.44 -27.30 17.41
N PHE A 22 -18.64 -27.40 16.09
CA PHE A 22 -18.16 -28.49 15.25
C PHE A 22 -17.15 -28.00 14.19
N ASP A 23 -16.27 -28.88 13.70
CA ASP A 23 -15.29 -28.55 12.64
C ASP A 23 -15.94 -28.49 11.24
N VAL A 24 -16.96 -27.64 11.10
CA VAL A 24 -17.77 -27.45 9.89
C VAL A 24 -17.29 -26.30 9.00
N GLY A 25 -16.20 -25.63 9.39
CA GLY A 25 -15.57 -24.55 8.64
C GLY A 25 -14.88 -25.01 7.35
N GLY A 26 -14.65 -24.07 6.44
CA GLY A 26 -14.02 -24.31 5.14
C GLY A 26 -14.44 -23.26 4.11
N LYS A 27 -13.97 -23.45 2.86
CA LYS A 27 -14.42 -22.62 1.72
C LYS A 27 -15.88 -22.92 1.38
N LEU A 28 -16.61 -21.92 0.92
CA LEU A 28 -17.94 -22.16 0.35
C LEU A 28 -17.84 -23.09 -0.87
N HIS A 29 -18.80 -24.00 -1.02
CA HIS A 29 -18.94 -24.81 -2.22
C HIS A 29 -19.70 -24.00 -3.28
N LEU A 30 -19.19 -23.98 -4.51
CA LEU A 30 -19.81 -23.25 -5.62
C LEU A 30 -21.04 -24.03 -6.14
N LEU A 31 -22.24 -23.53 -5.82
CA LEU A 31 -23.51 -24.15 -6.23
C LEU A 31 -23.90 -23.89 -7.68
N SER A 32 -23.58 -22.69 -8.17
CA SER A 32 -23.89 -22.24 -9.52
C SER A 32 -22.88 -21.17 -9.95
N GLY A 33 -22.75 -20.95 -11.26
CA GLY A 33 -21.85 -19.93 -11.81
C GLY A 33 -20.41 -20.42 -11.89
N TYR A 34 -19.46 -19.51 -11.67
CA TYR A 34 -18.03 -19.74 -11.85
C TYR A 34 -17.22 -19.23 -10.66
N GLU A 35 -16.11 -19.89 -10.35
CA GLU A 35 -15.07 -19.41 -9.44
C GLU A 35 -13.72 -19.36 -10.18
N ALA A 36 -12.87 -18.40 -9.82
CA ALA A 36 -11.60 -18.15 -10.49
C ALA A 36 -10.44 -18.11 -9.50
N PHE A 37 -9.40 -18.88 -9.80
CA PHE A 37 -8.10 -18.78 -9.15
C PHE A 37 -7.25 -17.74 -9.90
N LEU A 38 -6.96 -16.61 -9.25
CA LEU A 38 -6.11 -15.57 -9.80
C LEU A 38 -4.75 -15.56 -9.11
N TYR A 39 -3.69 -15.34 -9.89
CA TYR A 39 -2.34 -15.12 -9.37
C TYR A 39 -1.54 -14.19 -10.27
N THR A 40 -0.52 -13.58 -9.68
CA THR A 40 0.48 -12.77 -10.37
C THR A 40 1.80 -13.54 -10.53
N ASP A 41 2.72 -13.04 -11.34
CA ASP A 41 4.08 -13.59 -11.45
C ASP A 41 4.93 -13.37 -10.19
N ARG A 42 4.63 -12.33 -9.39
CA ARG A 42 5.25 -12.04 -8.08
C ARG A 42 4.37 -11.15 -7.20
N GLY A 43 4.74 -11.01 -5.93
CA GLY A 43 3.96 -10.27 -4.92
C GLY A 43 4.20 -8.76 -4.87
N VAL A 44 5.31 -8.26 -5.40
CA VAL A 44 5.66 -6.83 -5.40
C VAL A 44 6.27 -6.39 -6.73
N PHE A 45 5.90 -5.19 -7.17
CA PHE A 45 6.33 -4.55 -8.40
C PHE A 45 6.87 -3.15 -8.11
N ARG A 46 7.79 -2.66 -8.93
CA ARG A 46 8.17 -1.25 -8.93
C ARG A 46 7.24 -0.46 -9.86
N PRO A 47 7.08 0.85 -9.66
CA PRO A 47 6.68 1.72 -10.75
C PRO A 47 7.59 1.47 -11.98
N ASP A 48 7.02 1.52 -13.19
CA ASP A 48 7.65 1.13 -14.47
C ASP A 48 7.69 -0.38 -14.76
N ASP A 49 7.26 -1.25 -13.83
CA ASP A 49 7.17 -2.69 -14.08
C ASP A 49 5.89 -3.07 -14.86
N THR A 50 5.88 -4.29 -15.40
CA THR A 50 4.68 -4.93 -15.95
C THR A 50 4.30 -6.12 -15.07
N ALA A 51 3.04 -6.16 -14.63
CA ALA A 51 2.49 -7.27 -13.87
C ALA A 51 1.74 -8.23 -14.81
N HIS A 52 2.05 -9.52 -14.70
CA HIS A 52 1.37 -10.58 -15.44
C HIS A 52 0.35 -11.24 -14.53
N ILE A 53 -0.92 -11.25 -14.93
CA ILE A 53 -2.04 -11.73 -14.12
C ILE A 53 -2.72 -12.87 -14.86
N VAL A 54 -2.79 -14.04 -14.22
CA VAL A 54 -3.41 -15.24 -14.79
C VAL A 54 -4.65 -15.61 -13.99
N GLY A 55 -5.75 -15.88 -14.70
CA GLY A 55 -7.00 -16.39 -14.13
C GLY A 55 -7.30 -17.78 -14.67
N ILE A 56 -7.54 -18.74 -13.77
CA ILE A 56 -8.06 -20.08 -14.10
C ILE A 56 -9.50 -20.13 -13.58
N VAL A 57 -10.47 -20.28 -14.47
CA VAL A 57 -11.91 -20.26 -14.16
C VAL A 57 -12.48 -21.67 -14.22
N ARG A 58 -13.29 -22.04 -13.23
CA ARG A 58 -14.03 -23.29 -13.19
C ARG A 58 -15.48 -23.08 -12.79
N GLY A 59 -16.37 -23.93 -13.28
CA GLY A 59 -17.73 -24.04 -12.79
C GLY A 59 -17.82 -24.95 -11.57
N CYS A 60 -19.04 -25.35 -11.23
CA CYS A 60 -19.32 -26.33 -10.17
C CYS A 60 -18.47 -27.60 -10.34
N ASP A 61 -18.04 -28.18 -9.21
CA ASP A 61 -17.18 -29.36 -9.16
C ASP A 61 -15.86 -29.24 -9.95
N ALA A 62 -15.34 -28.01 -10.05
CA ALA A 62 -14.12 -27.68 -10.80
C ALA A 62 -14.18 -28.05 -12.29
N THR A 63 -15.38 -28.02 -12.89
CA THR A 63 -15.57 -28.28 -14.32
C THR A 63 -15.02 -27.13 -15.18
N CYS A 64 -14.47 -27.47 -16.35
CA CYS A 64 -13.95 -26.46 -17.28
C CYS A 64 -15.11 -25.79 -18.04
N PRO A 65 -15.24 -24.46 -17.99
CA PRO A 65 -16.29 -23.76 -18.73
C PRO A 65 -15.99 -23.67 -20.24
N PRO A 66 -17.00 -23.43 -21.08
CA PRO A 66 -16.78 -22.98 -22.45
C PRO A 66 -16.13 -21.57 -22.46
N PRO A 67 -15.48 -21.16 -23.56
CA PRO A 67 -15.00 -19.79 -23.74
C PRO A 67 -16.12 -18.75 -23.60
N PHE A 68 -15.96 -17.76 -22.72
CA PHE A 68 -16.86 -16.61 -22.57
C PHE A 68 -16.09 -15.35 -22.16
N PRO A 69 -16.62 -14.13 -22.38
CA PRO A 69 -15.94 -12.89 -22.02
C PRO A 69 -15.90 -12.67 -20.51
N VAL A 70 -14.74 -12.30 -20.01
CA VAL A 70 -14.47 -11.91 -18.62
C VAL A 70 -13.84 -10.52 -18.60
N ARG A 71 -14.04 -9.81 -17.50
CA ARG A 71 -13.49 -8.48 -17.28
C ARG A 71 -12.59 -8.50 -16.04
N LEU A 72 -11.32 -8.13 -16.19
CA LEU A 72 -10.42 -7.91 -15.06
C LEU A 72 -10.54 -6.45 -14.61
N GLU A 73 -10.89 -6.25 -13.35
CA GLU A 73 -10.92 -4.97 -12.68
C GLU A 73 -9.72 -4.86 -11.73
N ILE A 74 -8.80 -3.94 -12.02
CA ILE A 74 -7.70 -3.60 -11.12
C ILE A 74 -8.19 -2.52 -10.19
N VAL A 75 -8.11 -2.79 -8.90
CA VAL A 75 -8.46 -1.90 -7.82
C VAL A 75 -7.16 -1.40 -7.19
N ASP A 76 -7.01 -0.09 -7.08
CA ASP A 76 -5.86 0.54 -6.42
C ASP A 76 -5.92 0.37 -4.89
N PRO A 77 -4.88 0.79 -4.13
CA PRO A 77 -4.87 0.66 -2.68
C PRO A 77 -5.95 1.47 -1.94
N GLN A 78 -6.85 2.13 -2.67
CA GLN A 78 -7.93 2.97 -2.18
C GLN A 78 -9.30 2.32 -2.37
N GLY A 79 -9.34 1.12 -2.97
CA GLY A 79 -10.60 0.49 -3.31
C GLY A 79 -11.21 1.06 -4.60
N ARG A 80 -10.49 1.85 -5.40
CA ARG A 80 -11.01 2.44 -6.65
C ARG A 80 -10.56 1.63 -7.86
N THR A 81 -11.44 1.51 -8.86
CA THR A 81 -11.10 0.89 -10.14
C THR A 81 -10.02 1.72 -10.85
N TYR A 82 -8.80 1.22 -10.86
CA TYR A 82 -7.64 1.79 -11.55
C TYR A 82 -7.68 1.52 -13.05
N LYS A 83 -7.96 0.28 -13.45
CA LYS A 83 -7.95 -0.13 -14.85
C LYS A 83 -8.86 -1.33 -15.06
N GLU A 84 -9.56 -1.38 -16.17
CA GLU A 84 -10.35 -2.54 -16.59
C GLU A 84 -9.79 -3.13 -17.87
N PHE A 85 -9.82 -4.46 -17.98
CA PHE A 85 -9.49 -5.19 -19.20
C PHE A 85 -10.60 -6.17 -19.52
N SER A 86 -10.93 -6.35 -20.79
CA SER A 86 -11.89 -7.36 -21.24
C SER A 86 -11.20 -8.38 -22.14
N LYS A 87 -11.27 -9.66 -21.80
CA LYS A 87 -10.74 -10.78 -22.60
C LYS A 87 -11.70 -11.96 -22.57
N THR A 88 -11.59 -12.86 -23.54
CA THR A 88 -12.37 -14.11 -23.57
C THR A 88 -11.52 -15.25 -23.02
N LEU A 89 -12.13 -16.12 -22.20
CA LEU A 89 -11.46 -17.33 -21.72
C LEU A 89 -11.02 -18.21 -22.89
N ASN A 90 -9.89 -18.88 -22.75
CA ASN A 90 -9.47 -19.90 -23.70
C ASN A 90 -10.31 -21.20 -23.51
N LYS A 91 -10.09 -22.19 -24.38
CA LYS A 91 -10.81 -23.48 -24.34
C LYS A 91 -10.58 -24.32 -23.07
N ASN A 92 -9.58 -23.97 -22.27
CA ASN A 92 -9.24 -24.61 -21.00
C ASN A 92 -9.66 -23.76 -19.78
N GLY A 93 -10.50 -22.75 -20.00
CA GLY A 93 -11.05 -21.88 -18.96
C GLY A 93 -9.98 -20.98 -18.33
N ALA A 94 -8.97 -20.55 -19.07
CA ALA A 94 -7.92 -19.66 -18.58
C ALA A 94 -7.83 -18.36 -19.37
N VAL A 95 -7.28 -17.32 -18.73
CA VAL A 95 -7.05 -16.00 -19.31
C VAL A 95 -5.80 -15.36 -18.70
N GLU A 96 -5.14 -14.51 -19.46
CA GLU A 96 -3.92 -13.81 -19.09
C GLU A 96 -4.08 -12.31 -19.37
N PHE A 97 -3.58 -11.47 -18.48
CA PHE A 97 -3.56 -10.01 -18.61
C PHE A 97 -2.18 -9.43 -18.33
N GLU A 98 -1.85 -8.35 -19.01
CA GLU A 98 -0.64 -7.57 -18.80
C GLU A 98 -1.04 -6.18 -18.30
N LEU A 99 -0.55 -5.82 -17.12
CA LEU A 99 -0.75 -4.52 -16.50
C LEU A 99 0.59 -3.79 -16.44
N TYR A 100 0.83 -2.88 -17.39
CA TYR A 100 1.91 -1.91 -17.26
C TYR A 100 1.58 -0.92 -16.13
N LEU A 101 2.51 -0.77 -15.19
CA LEU A 101 2.43 0.14 -14.04
C LEU A 101 3.27 1.38 -14.36
N PRO A 102 2.68 2.50 -14.84
CA PRO A 102 3.46 3.64 -15.24
C PRO A 102 4.26 4.21 -14.07
N LYS A 103 5.41 4.83 -14.33
CA LYS A 103 6.27 5.44 -13.29
C LYS A 103 5.52 6.24 -12.26
N TYR A 104 4.46 6.93 -12.65
CA TYR A 104 3.70 7.73 -11.72
C TYR A 104 3.01 6.85 -10.69
N VAL A 105 2.44 5.68 -11.03
CA VAL A 105 1.52 4.83 -10.23
C VAL A 105 1.70 4.91 -8.72
N LYS A 106 0.59 4.90 -7.99
CA LYS A 106 0.62 5.01 -6.53
C LYS A 106 1.30 3.78 -5.94
N THR A 107 2.15 3.97 -4.94
CA THR A 107 2.68 2.83 -4.19
C THR A 107 1.65 2.32 -3.18
N GLY A 108 1.65 1.03 -2.91
CA GLY A 108 0.72 0.35 -2.00
C GLY A 108 0.16 -0.94 -2.59
N LYS A 109 -0.89 -1.47 -1.94
CA LYS A 109 -1.48 -2.77 -2.25
C LYS A 109 -2.64 -2.68 -3.26
N TYR A 110 -2.47 -3.28 -4.42
CA TYR A 110 -3.48 -3.40 -5.47
C TYR A 110 -4.25 -4.72 -5.35
N THR A 111 -5.52 -4.73 -5.80
CA THR A 111 -6.36 -5.93 -5.89
C THR A 111 -6.81 -6.13 -7.33
N ALA A 112 -6.59 -7.29 -7.93
CA ALA A 112 -7.10 -7.63 -9.25
C ALA A 112 -8.31 -8.58 -9.11
N LYS A 113 -9.47 -8.15 -9.59
CA LYS A 113 -10.75 -8.87 -9.51
C LYS A 113 -11.17 -9.34 -10.89
N LEU A 114 -11.50 -10.61 -11.05
CA LEU A 114 -12.05 -11.13 -12.30
C LEU A 114 -13.57 -11.19 -12.20
N MET A 115 -14.22 -10.58 -13.17
CA MET A 115 -15.66 -10.46 -13.26
C MET A 115 -16.19 -11.30 -14.43
N ALA A 116 -17.23 -12.09 -14.17
CA ALA A 116 -18.08 -12.67 -15.20
C ALA A 116 -19.41 -11.90 -15.22
N ALA A 117 -19.67 -11.16 -16.30
CA ALA A 117 -20.75 -10.17 -16.34
C ALA A 117 -20.65 -9.17 -15.16
N ARG A 118 -21.55 -9.27 -14.17
CA ARG A 118 -21.59 -8.39 -12.98
C ARG A 118 -21.07 -9.06 -11.71
N GLU A 119 -20.77 -10.35 -11.74
CA GLU A 119 -20.36 -11.12 -10.57
C GLU A 119 -18.83 -11.21 -10.48
N GLU A 120 -18.28 -10.94 -9.29
CA GLU A 120 -16.88 -11.20 -8.97
C GLU A 120 -16.69 -12.71 -8.79
N ILE A 121 -15.95 -13.34 -9.70
CA ILE A 121 -15.71 -14.79 -9.69
C ILE A 121 -14.38 -15.15 -9.00
N GLY A 122 -13.49 -14.18 -8.79
CA GLY A 122 -12.27 -14.38 -8.01
C GLY A 122 -11.38 -13.15 -7.97
N GLN A 123 -10.41 -13.12 -7.05
CA GLN A 123 -9.49 -11.99 -6.88
C GLN A 123 -8.10 -12.41 -6.40
N THR A 124 -7.11 -11.55 -6.62
CA THR A 124 -5.75 -11.64 -6.07
C THR A 124 -5.21 -10.26 -5.69
N GLN A 125 -4.14 -10.20 -4.90
CA GLN A 125 -3.54 -8.95 -4.44
C GLN A 125 -2.03 -8.91 -4.71
N PHE A 126 -1.49 -7.73 -4.99
CA PHE A 126 -0.06 -7.48 -5.20
C PHE A 126 0.31 -6.07 -4.75
N SER A 127 1.57 -5.83 -4.41
CA SER A 127 2.07 -4.51 -3.98
C SER A 127 2.83 -3.79 -5.09
N VAL A 128 2.80 -2.47 -5.08
CA VAL A 128 3.65 -1.62 -5.93
C VAL A 128 4.48 -0.72 -5.02
N GLU A 129 5.81 -0.88 -5.00
CA GLU A 129 6.72 -0.18 -4.06
C GLU A 129 8.10 0.08 -4.70
N ASP A 130 8.81 1.12 -4.26
CA ASP A 130 10.23 1.31 -4.59
C ASP A 130 11.09 0.44 -3.64
N PHE A 131 11.59 -0.70 -4.13
CA PHE A 131 12.34 -1.68 -3.33
C PHE A 131 13.69 -2.05 -3.96
N ILE A 132 14.60 -2.65 -3.17
CA ILE A 132 15.81 -3.37 -3.65
C ILE A 132 15.63 -4.85 -3.28
N PRO A 133 15.86 -5.81 -4.21
CA PRO A 133 15.82 -7.23 -3.88
C PRO A 133 16.83 -7.58 -2.78
N ASP A 134 16.44 -8.46 -1.88
CA ASP A 134 17.35 -8.96 -0.85
C ASP A 134 18.43 -9.85 -1.49
N ARG A 135 19.68 -9.86 -0.96
CA ARG A 135 20.76 -10.72 -1.49
C ARG A 135 21.06 -11.91 -0.57
N ILE A 136 20.49 -11.92 0.63
CA ILE A 136 20.58 -13.01 1.62
C ILE A 136 19.20 -13.61 1.85
N LYS A 137 19.14 -14.93 1.93
CA LYS A 137 18.01 -15.69 2.48
C LYS A 137 18.32 -16.04 3.92
N VAL A 138 17.45 -15.61 4.84
CA VAL A 138 17.56 -15.90 6.27
C VAL A 138 16.52 -16.94 6.64
N GLY A 139 16.93 -17.98 7.35
CA GLY A 139 16.05 -18.98 7.93
C GLY A 139 16.09 -18.92 9.45
N LEU A 140 14.95 -19.12 10.10
CA LEU A 140 14.85 -19.15 11.55
C LEU A 140 14.01 -20.35 11.97
N THR A 141 14.57 -21.18 12.84
CA THR A 141 13.91 -22.40 13.35
C THR A 141 14.13 -22.56 14.84
N THR A 142 13.27 -23.33 15.48
CA THR A 142 13.39 -23.75 16.87
C THR A 142 13.34 -25.28 16.94
N ASP A 143 13.87 -25.88 18.00
CA ASP A 143 13.91 -27.33 18.17
C ASP A 143 12.51 -27.96 18.39
N LYS A 144 11.57 -27.18 18.96
CA LYS A 144 10.17 -27.57 19.23
C LYS A 144 9.21 -26.47 18.79
N LYS A 145 7.92 -26.80 18.72
CA LYS A 145 6.83 -25.84 18.46
C LYS A 145 6.19 -25.30 19.73
N SER A 146 6.44 -25.93 20.88
CA SER A 146 5.86 -25.60 22.18
C SER A 146 6.87 -25.83 23.30
N TYR A 147 6.91 -24.93 24.29
CA TYR A 147 7.85 -24.93 25.40
C TYR A 147 7.16 -24.63 26.73
N ARG A 148 7.77 -25.05 27.83
CA ARG A 148 7.45 -24.57 29.18
C ARG A 148 8.30 -23.36 29.54
N THR A 149 7.94 -22.62 30.58
CA THR A 149 8.70 -21.44 31.05
C THR A 149 10.06 -21.77 31.67
N ASP A 150 10.27 -23.00 32.10
CA ASP A 150 11.54 -23.50 32.64
C ASP A 150 12.45 -24.12 31.57
N GLU A 151 11.94 -24.30 30.34
CA GLU A 151 12.75 -24.78 29.21
C GLU A 151 13.47 -23.61 28.53
N GLN A 152 14.73 -23.84 28.18
CA GLN A 152 15.48 -22.93 27.33
C GLN A 152 15.09 -23.14 25.87
N ILE A 153 14.77 -22.06 25.14
CA ILE A 153 14.37 -22.14 23.74
C ILE A 153 15.62 -21.99 22.87
N GLU A 154 15.94 -23.00 22.07
CA GLU A 154 17.05 -22.95 21.12
C GLU A 154 16.60 -22.31 19.81
N VAL A 155 17.12 -21.11 19.53
CA VAL A 155 16.80 -20.33 18.35
C VAL A 155 17.93 -20.48 17.33
N ASN A 156 17.66 -21.20 16.24
CA ASN A 156 18.64 -21.49 15.20
C ASN A 156 18.41 -20.58 13.99
N ALA A 157 19.26 -19.55 13.87
CA ALA A 157 19.32 -18.66 12.73
C ALA A 157 20.27 -19.22 11.66
N THR A 158 19.91 -19.05 10.39
CA THR A 158 20.72 -19.47 9.23
C THR A 158 20.74 -18.38 8.18
N GLY A 159 21.85 -18.24 7.45
CA GLY A 159 22.01 -17.28 6.37
C GLY A 159 22.69 -17.89 5.16
N LYS A 160 22.12 -17.63 3.97
CA LYS A 160 22.67 -18.06 2.68
C LYS A 160 22.64 -16.90 1.70
N LEU A 161 23.73 -16.68 0.97
CA LEU A 161 23.76 -15.73 -0.13
C LEU A 161 22.95 -16.29 -1.30
N LEU A 162 22.12 -15.46 -1.93
CA LEU A 162 21.22 -15.92 -2.99
C LEU A 162 21.97 -16.39 -4.24
N PHE A 163 23.24 -16.04 -4.43
CA PHE A 163 24.04 -16.61 -5.51
C PHE A 163 24.68 -17.97 -5.14
N GLY A 164 24.38 -18.54 -3.97
CA GLY A 164 24.69 -19.94 -3.62
C GLY A 164 25.42 -20.17 -2.29
N PRO A 165 26.55 -19.49 -2.01
CA PRO A 165 27.36 -19.75 -0.81
C PRO A 165 26.66 -19.45 0.51
N LEU A 166 27.20 -20.00 1.61
CA LEU A 166 26.74 -19.72 2.97
C LEU A 166 27.18 -18.31 3.40
N ALA A 167 26.38 -17.64 4.22
CA ALA A 167 26.64 -16.28 4.67
C ALA A 167 27.59 -16.26 5.90
N GLU A 168 28.71 -16.98 5.82
CA GLU A 168 29.72 -17.07 6.87
C GLU A 168 30.20 -15.68 7.34
N GLY A 169 30.37 -15.50 8.65
CA GLY A 169 30.88 -14.26 9.25
C GLY A 169 29.90 -13.09 9.28
N ARG A 170 28.70 -13.22 8.67
CA ARG A 170 27.71 -12.13 8.69
C ARG A 170 27.14 -11.91 10.08
N LYS A 171 26.99 -10.64 10.44
CA LYS A 171 26.38 -10.21 11.71
C LYS A 171 24.91 -10.61 11.75
N VAL A 172 24.50 -11.26 12.82
CA VAL A 172 23.13 -11.69 13.10
C VAL A 172 22.70 -11.20 14.47
N LYS A 173 21.53 -10.55 14.55
CA LYS A 173 20.87 -10.15 15.79
C LYS A 173 19.59 -10.95 15.96
N ALA A 174 19.26 -11.38 17.18
CA ALA A 174 17.99 -12.02 17.48
C ALA A 174 17.22 -11.29 18.59
N GLU A 175 15.91 -11.16 18.44
CA GLU A 175 14.99 -10.53 19.39
C GLU A 175 13.75 -11.42 19.53
N ALA A 176 13.09 -11.40 20.67
CA ALA A 176 11.84 -12.12 20.91
C ALA A 176 10.81 -11.24 21.62
N TRP A 177 9.55 -11.41 21.24
CA TRP A 177 8.41 -10.82 21.93
C TRP A 177 7.51 -11.90 22.50
N ILE A 178 7.19 -11.78 23.78
CA ILE A 178 6.31 -12.71 24.48
C ILE A 178 4.98 -12.00 24.69
N GLU A 179 3.90 -12.61 24.22
CA GLU A 179 2.55 -12.06 24.25
C GLU A 179 1.57 -13.09 24.81
N ALA A 180 0.50 -12.63 25.47
CA ALA A 180 -0.56 -13.54 25.91
C ALA A 180 -1.31 -14.11 24.69
N CYS A 181 -1.61 -15.41 24.75
CA CYS A 181 -2.47 -16.07 23.77
C CYS A 181 -3.51 -16.95 24.48
N PRO A 182 -4.65 -17.21 23.84
CA PRO A 182 -5.59 -18.21 24.34
C PRO A 182 -4.94 -19.60 24.42
N PHE A 183 -5.43 -20.42 25.35
CA PHE A 183 -5.14 -21.85 25.43
C PHE A 183 -6.46 -22.61 25.36
N GLY A 184 -6.52 -23.68 24.57
CA GLY A 184 -7.73 -24.46 24.36
C GLY A 184 -7.44 -25.72 23.56
N PRO A 185 -7.21 -26.87 24.22
CA PRO A 185 -6.94 -28.12 23.53
C PRO A 185 -8.22 -28.61 22.84
N ALA A 186 -8.07 -29.24 21.67
CA ALA A 186 -9.21 -29.65 20.83
C ALA A 186 -10.21 -30.57 21.57
N LYS A 187 -9.72 -31.43 22.48
CA LYS A 187 -10.55 -32.33 23.31
C LYS A 187 -11.47 -31.58 24.28
N PHE A 188 -11.12 -30.35 24.69
CA PHE A 188 -11.85 -29.55 25.67
C PHE A 188 -12.26 -28.19 25.10
N SER A 189 -12.62 -28.13 23.81
CA SER A 189 -12.97 -26.88 23.13
C SER A 189 -14.17 -26.14 23.75
N SER A 190 -15.00 -26.83 24.54
CA SER A 190 -16.14 -26.27 25.28
C SER A 190 -15.77 -25.69 26.65
N TYR A 191 -14.52 -25.83 27.10
CA TYR A 191 -14.03 -25.29 28.37
C TYR A 191 -13.31 -23.97 28.13
N THR A 192 -13.50 -23.02 29.04
CA THR A 192 -12.73 -21.79 29.10
C THR A 192 -11.50 -22.02 29.97
N PHE A 193 -10.32 -21.66 29.47
CA PHE A 193 -9.09 -21.78 30.21
C PHE A 193 -8.53 -20.40 30.53
N GLY A 194 -8.10 -20.25 31.79
CA GLY A 194 -7.36 -19.07 32.24
C GLY A 194 -8.19 -18.04 32.99
N ASP A 195 -7.48 -17.11 33.62
CA ASP A 195 -8.06 -16.02 34.40
C ASP A 195 -8.11 -14.73 33.56
N SER A 196 -9.30 -14.35 33.10
CA SER A 196 -9.53 -13.17 32.27
C SER A 196 -9.24 -11.82 32.96
N GLN A 197 -9.13 -11.79 34.30
CA GLN A 197 -8.69 -10.58 35.01
C GLN A 197 -7.17 -10.36 34.93
N ARG A 198 -6.40 -11.40 34.62
CA ARG A 198 -4.95 -11.28 34.50
C ARG A 198 -4.58 -10.61 33.19
N LYS A 199 -3.90 -9.47 33.32
CA LYS A 199 -3.33 -8.75 32.19
C LYS A 199 -1.85 -9.07 32.07
N PHE A 200 -1.44 -9.50 30.88
CA PHE A 200 -0.04 -9.68 30.56
C PHE A 200 0.42 -8.54 29.67
N LYS A 201 1.41 -7.77 30.12
CA LYS A 201 2.09 -6.80 29.26
C LYS A 201 3.09 -7.55 28.40
N ARG A 202 3.08 -7.29 27.09
CA ARG A 202 4.08 -7.83 26.15
C ARG A 202 5.49 -7.61 26.71
N LEU A 203 6.29 -8.68 26.70
CA LEU A 203 7.71 -8.61 27.02
C LEU A 203 8.53 -8.60 25.74
N GLU A 204 9.62 -7.84 25.76
CA GLU A 204 10.62 -7.79 24.69
C GLU A 204 11.94 -8.26 25.28
N ILE A 205 12.58 -9.21 24.60
CA ILE A 205 13.82 -9.86 25.03
C ILE A 205 14.82 -9.74 23.87
N ASP A 206 15.95 -9.08 24.10
CA ASP A 206 17.08 -9.05 23.18
C ASP A 206 17.95 -10.29 23.44
N LEU A 207 18.09 -11.18 22.46
CA LEU A 207 18.94 -12.38 22.56
C LEU A 207 20.41 -12.06 22.24
N GLY A 208 20.70 -10.81 21.85
CA GLY A 208 22.03 -10.34 21.54
C GLY A 208 22.37 -10.37 20.05
N THR A 209 23.63 -10.08 19.78
CA THR A 209 24.17 -9.95 18.42
C THR A 209 25.48 -10.71 18.32
N ASP A 210 25.67 -11.45 17.24
CA ASP A 210 26.85 -12.29 16.99
C ASP A 210 27.10 -12.43 15.47
N ASN A 211 27.95 -13.35 15.03
CA ASN A 211 28.20 -13.67 13.63
C ASN A 211 27.81 -15.11 13.29
N LEU A 212 27.45 -15.35 12.02
CA LEU A 212 27.22 -16.70 11.49
C LEU A 212 28.54 -17.49 11.39
N ASP A 213 28.50 -18.77 11.70
CA ASP A 213 29.63 -19.71 11.59
C ASP A 213 29.93 -20.12 10.13
N GLN A 214 30.85 -21.07 9.93
CA GLN A 214 31.27 -21.57 8.61
C GLN A 214 30.13 -22.32 7.89
N GLU A 215 29.20 -22.89 8.65
CA GLU A 215 27.97 -23.51 8.15
C GLU A 215 26.85 -22.49 7.89
N GLY A 216 27.12 -21.20 8.09
CA GLY A 216 26.16 -20.10 7.92
C GLY A 216 25.06 -20.12 8.98
N ARG A 217 25.35 -20.58 10.20
CA ARG A 217 24.40 -20.76 11.30
C ARG A 217 24.80 -19.96 12.52
N LYS A 218 23.81 -19.64 13.36
CA LYS A 218 24.02 -19.18 14.72
C LYS A 218 22.90 -19.68 15.61
N LYS A 219 23.29 -20.24 16.75
CA LYS A 219 22.37 -20.60 17.83
C LYS A 219 22.33 -19.48 18.87
N PHE A 220 21.12 -19.02 19.16
CA PHE A 220 20.81 -18.16 20.29
C PHE A 220 20.01 -18.94 21.32
N LEU A 221 20.15 -18.55 22.58
CA LEU A 221 19.42 -19.12 23.69
C LEU A 221 18.43 -18.08 24.19
N LEU A 222 17.15 -18.41 24.18
CA LEU A 222 16.10 -17.58 24.75
C LEU A 222 15.69 -18.17 26.09
N ASP A 223 16.07 -17.46 27.15
CA ASP A 223 15.65 -17.74 28.51
C ASP A 223 14.39 -16.93 28.83
N LEU A 224 13.36 -17.62 29.32
CA LEU A 224 12.12 -16.97 29.73
C LEU A 224 12.26 -16.49 31.18
N PRO A 225 11.82 -15.25 31.51
CA PRO A 225 11.80 -14.78 32.90
C PRO A 225 10.96 -15.71 33.78
N LYS A 226 11.36 -15.88 35.04
CA LYS A 226 10.55 -16.64 36.01
C LYS A 226 9.33 -15.82 36.45
N GLY A 227 8.24 -16.50 36.79
CA GLY A 227 7.03 -15.86 37.33
C GLY A 227 6.13 -15.19 36.29
N LEU A 228 6.17 -15.61 35.02
CA LEU A 228 5.23 -15.12 34.00
C LEU A 228 3.82 -15.63 34.32
N SER A 229 2.88 -14.69 34.47
CA SER A 229 1.52 -14.99 34.94
C SER A 229 0.45 -14.35 34.04
N PRO A 230 0.29 -14.83 32.78
CA PRO A 230 -0.77 -14.35 31.89
C PRO A 230 -2.15 -14.90 32.26
N ALA A 231 -3.16 -14.56 31.46
CA ALA A 231 -4.49 -15.18 31.60
C ALA A 231 -4.44 -16.70 31.36
N ALA A 232 -3.80 -17.15 30.27
CA ALA A 232 -3.76 -18.56 29.88
C ALA A 232 -2.39 -18.95 29.29
N GLY A 233 -2.28 -19.01 27.96
CA GLY A 233 -1.04 -19.33 27.26
C GLY A 233 -0.19 -18.08 26.97
N LEU A 234 1.05 -18.32 26.58
CA LEU A 234 1.91 -17.32 25.96
C LEU A 234 2.28 -17.77 24.55
N LYS A 235 2.59 -16.79 23.70
CA LYS A 235 3.17 -16.99 22.39
C LYS A 235 4.48 -16.21 22.33
N GLY A 236 5.54 -16.87 21.87
CA GLY A 236 6.82 -16.25 21.54
C GLY A 236 6.90 -15.95 20.05
N VAL A 237 7.04 -14.68 19.67
CA VAL A 237 7.37 -14.25 18.31
C VAL A 237 8.85 -13.93 18.29
N ILE A 238 9.63 -14.73 17.56
CA ILE A 238 11.09 -14.62 17.54
C ILE A 238 11.51 -14.11 16.17
N GLN A 239 12.39 -13.13 16.15
CA GLN A 239 12.99 -12.53 14.96
C GLN A 239 14.50 -12.75 14.98
N ALA A 240 15.06 -13.08 13.82
CA ALA A 240 16.50 -13.01 13.58
C ALA A 240 16.75 -12.15 12.35
N THR A 241 17.73 -11.26 12.45
CA THR A 241 18.08 -10.27 11.43
C THR A 241 19.54 -10.44 11.07
N VAL A 242 19.82 -10.83 9.83
CA VAL A 242 21.18 -10.97 9.30
C VAL A 242 21.51 -9.71 8.49
N THR A 243 22.68 -9.13 8.74
CA THR A 243 23.17 -7.92 8.07
C THR A 243 24.17 -8.30 6.98
N GLU A 244 23.98 -7.77 5.77
CA GLU A 244 24.92 -7.85 4.66
C GLU A 244 26.15 -6.97 4.91
N GLU A 245 27.28 -7.21 4.24
CA GLU A 245 28.48 -6.32 4.29
C GLU A 245 28.14 -4.85 3.96
N GLY A 246 27.14 -4.66 3.11
CA GLY A 246 26.63 -3.36 2.73
C GLY A 246 25.80 -2.64 3.78
N GLY A 247 25.47 -3.27 4.91
CA GLY A 247 24.65 -2.67 5.99
C GLY A 247 23.14 -2.81 5.82
N ARG A 248 22.67 -3.37 4.69
CA ARG A 248 21.27 -3.80 4.55
C ARG A 248 21.04 -5.06 5.38
N ALA A 249 19.84 -5.21 5.90
CA ALA A 249 19.49 -6.34 6.75
C ALA A 249 18.24 -7.06 6.25
N VAL A 250 18.20 -8.37 6.47
CA VAL A 250 17.08 -9.25 6.14
C VAL A 250 16.64 -9.95 7.41
N SER A 251 15.33 -9.94 7.67
CA SER A 251 14.75 -10.54 8.87
C SER A 251 13.94 -11.79 8.54
N ALA A 252 14.03 -12.79 9.41
CA ALA A 252 13.19 -13.98 9.43
C ALA A 252 12.48 -14.10 10.78
N TYR A 253 11.29 -14.69 10.76
CA TYR A 253 10.43 -14.82 11.93
C TYR A 253 10.00 -16.27 12.15
N THR A 254 9.86 -16.66 13.41
CA THR A 254 9.21 -17.91 13.81
C THR A 254 8.33 -17.68 15.03
N GLN A 255 7.39 -18.59 15.27
CA GLN A 255 6.44 -18.50 16.37
C GLN A 255 6.40 -19.82 17.13
N VAL A 256 6.40 -19.71 18.46
CA VAL A 256 6.34 -20.86 19.37
C VAL A 256 5.24 -20.62 20.42
N ASN A 257 4.59 -21.70 20.84
CA ASN A 257 3.68 -21.67 21.97
C ASN A 257 4.49 -21.83 23.27
N ILE A 258 4.15 -21.07 24.30
CA ILE A 258 4.82 -21.10 25.60
C ILE A 258 3.76 -21.36 26.67
N HIS A 259 4.02 -22.37 27.49
CA HIS A 259 3.13 -22.82 28.55
C HIS A 259 3.68 -22.40 29.91
N PRO A 260 3.21 -21.27 30.48
CA PRO A 260 3.67 -20.79 31.79
C PRO A 260 3.25 -21.67 32.96
N TYR A 261 2.25 -22.52 32.75
CA TYR A 261 1.69 -23.39 33.78
C TYR A 261 1.97 -24.85 33.44
N SER A 262 2.25 -25.66 34.47
CA SER A 262 2.43 -27.11 34.31
C SER A 262 1.16 -27.82 33.86
N PHE A 263 0.02 -27.20 34.14
CA PHE A 263 -1.31 -27.63 33.74
C PHE A 263 -2.24 -26.42 33.69
N TYR A 264 -3.41 -26.61 33.11
CA TYR A 264 -4.43 -25.59 32.97
C TYR A 264 -5.74 -26.09 33.56
N ILE A 265 -6.47 -25.20 34.24
CA ILE A 265 -7.82 -25.47 34.72
C ILE A 265 -8.79 -25.00 33.65
N GLY A 266 -9.50 -25.93 33.03
CA GLY A 266 -10.64 -25.63 32.18
C GLY A 266 -11.87 -25.48 33.05
N LEU A 267 -12.63 -24.40 32.89
CA LEU A 267 -13.93 -24.21 33.53
C LEU A 267 -15.03 -24.22 32.49
N ARG A 268 -16.14 -24.85 32.84
CA ARG A 268 -17.31 -24.90 31.99
C ARG A 268 -18.56 -24.84 32.85
N PRO A 269 -19.54 -23.98 32.51
CA PRO A 269 -20.78 -23.97 33.27
C PRO A 269 -21.51 -25.29 33.03
N ALA A 270 -21.88 -25.95 34.12
CA ALA A 270 -22.74 -27.14 34.13
C ALA A 270 -24.21 -26.76 34.35
N THR A 271 -24.47 -25.55 34.85
CA THR A 271 -25.80 -24.92 34.87
C THR A 271 -25.94 -24.05 33.63
N GLU A 272 -27.00 -24.31 32.86
CA GLU A 272 -27.32 -23.57 31.64
C GLU A 272 -27.93 -22.20 31.96
N GLY A 273 -27.54 -21.17 31.19
CA GLY A 273 -28.10 -19.82 31.31
C GLY A 273 -27.58 -19.02 32.52
N TYR A 274 -28.40 -18.09 33.00
CA TYR A 274 -28.10 -17.26 34.17
C TYR A 274 -28.27 -18.07 35.47
N GLY A 275 -27.45 -17.81 36.48
CA GLY A 275 -27.72 -18.28 37.83
C GLY A 275 -29.05 -17.71 38.31
N ARG A 276 -29.81 -18.44 39.12
CA ARG A 276 -31.00 -17.87 39.79
C ARG A 276 -30.73 -17.75 41.27
N ILE A 277 -31.24 -16.67 41.86
CA ILE A 277 -31.21 -16.53 43.31
C ILE A 277 -31.86 -17.75 43.95
N GLY A 278 -31.16 -18.39 44.88
CA GLY A 278 -31.65 -19.55 45.63
C GLY A 278 -31.57 -20.89 44.90
N GLU A 279 -31.12 -20.96 43.64
CA GLU A 279 -30.86 -22.23 42.93
C GLU A 279 -29.35 -22.49 42.75
N PRO A 280 -28.87 -23.74 42.80
CA PRO A 280 -27.46 -24.04 42.61
C PRO A 280 -26.98 -23.80 41.17
N PHE A 281 -26.05 -22.87 40.99
CA PHE A 281 -25.22 -22.72 39.81
C PHE A 281 -24.00 -23.64 39.89
N GLN A 282 -23.84 -24.49 38.88
CA GLN A 282 -22.86 -25.56 38.83
C GLN A 282 -21.82 -25.28 37.76
N VAL A 283 -20.57 -25.55 38.10
CA VAL A 283 -19.41 -25.42 37.20
C VAL A 283 -18.62 -26.71 37.25
N GLU A 284 -18.31 -27.25 36.08
CA GLU A 284 -17.31 -28.31 35.95
C GLU A 284 -15.93 -27.71 35.78
N TYR A 285 -14.95 -28.32 36.44
CA TYR A 285 -13.56 -28.07 36.12
C TYR A 285 -12.85 -29.35 35.70
N VAL A 286 -11.82 -29.17 34.88
CA VAL A 286 -10.88 -30.21 34.48
C VAL A 286 -9.47 -29.64 34.50
N THR A 287 -8.49 -30.39 35.00
CA THR A 287 -7.08 -30.03 34.90
C THR A 287 -6.42 -30.83 33.79
N VAL A 288 -5.77 -30.11 32.87
CA VAL A 288 -5.11 -30.71 31.70
C VAL A 288 -3.67 -30.26 31.58
N ASP A 289 -2.81 -31.13 31.11
CA ASP A 289 -1.47 -30.77 30.68
C ASP A 289 -1.51 -29.88 29.41
N PRO A 290 -0.38 -29.26 29.02
CA PRO A 290 -0.27 -28.49 27.78
C PRO A 290 -0.65 -29.23 26.48
N SER A 291 -0.61 -30.57 26.48
CA SER A 291 -1.00 -31.41 25.33
C SER A 291 -2.51 -31.70 25.29
N GLY A 292 -3.25 -31.34 26.34
CA GLY A 292 -4.68 -31.59 26.48
C GLY A 292 -5.02 -32.96 27.09
N ASN A 293 -4.08 -33.63 27.77
CA ASN A 293 -4.37 -34.82 28.56
C ASN A 293 -4.76 -34.43 29.99
N GLU A 294 -5.69 -35.14 30.59
CA GLU A 294 -6.10 -34.89 31.98
C GLU A 294 -5.01 -35.30 32.96
N ILE A 295 -4.78 -34.50 33.99
CA ILE A 295 -3.77 -34.79 35.03
C ILE A 295 -4.30 -34.49 36.43
N ASP A 296 -3.72 -35.14 37.44
CA ASP A 296 -3.96 -34.88 38.86
C ASP A 296 -2.98 -33.79 39.36
N THR A 297 -3.43 -32.84 40.19
CA THR A 297 -2.72 -31.57 40.48
C THR A 297 -2.60 -31.20 41.97
N GLY A 298 -3.18 -31.96 42.88
CA GLY A 298 -3.45 -31.54 44.27
C GLY A 298 -4.76 -30.74 44.43
N PRO A 299 -5.26 -30.59 45.67
CA PRO A 299 -6.57 -30.00 45.95
C PRO A 299 -6.66 -28.54 45.50
N LEU A 300 -7.73 -28.20 44.77
CA LEU A 300 -7.94 -26.87 44.19
C LEU A 300 -8.79 -25.99 45.12
N GLU A 301 -8.41 -24.73 45.25
CA GLU A 301 -9.18 -23.71 45.95
C GLU A 301 -10.22 -23.12 45.00
N VAL A 302 -11.45 -22.99 45.49
CA VAL A 302 -12.56 -22.38 44.76
C VAL A 302 -13.03 -21.16 45.52
N LYS A 303 -12.97 -20.00 44.87
CA LYS A 303 -13.52 -18.74 45.38
C LYS A 303 -14.64 -18.28 44.48
N VAL A 304 -15.75 -17.90 45.09
CA VAL A 304 -16.88 -17.29 44.39
C VAL A 304 -16.94 -15.83 44.81
N TYR A 305 -16.83 -14.95 43.83
CA TYR A 305 -16.91 -13.51 44.01
C TYR A 305 -18.26 -13.00 43.51
N ARG A 306 -18.83 -12.01 44.20
CA ARG A 306 -19.84 -11.13 43.64
C ARG A 306 -19.16 -9.86 43.14
N VAL A 307 -19.47 -9.46 41.91
CA VAL A 307 -18.89 -8.28 41.26
C VAL A 307 -19.85 -7.11 41.43
N CYS A 308 -19.37 -6.07 42.09
CA CYS A 308 -20.07 -4.81 42.32
C CYS A 308 -19.36 -3.68 41.55
N TRP A 309 -20.12 -2.69 41.09
CA TRP A 309 -19.58 -1.52 40.39
C TRP A 309 -19.92 -0.27 41.19
N GLN A 310 -18.90 0.42 41.68
CA GLN A 310 -19.04 1.71 42.37
C GLN A 310 -18.75 2.83 41.38
N SER A 311 -19.79 3.56 40.97
CA SER A 311 -19.64 4.68 40.04
C SER A 311 -19.54 5.99 40.79
N ILE A 312 -18.43 6.70 40.63
CA ILE A 312 -18.23 8.05 41.18
C ILE A 312 -18.07 9.06 40.04
N LEU A 313 -18.67 10.24 40.19
CA LEU A 313 -18.56 11.33 39.24
C LEU A 313 -17.32 12.17 39.59
N LYS A 314 -16.29 12.16 38.74
CA LYS A 314 -15.06 12.93 38.93
C LYS A 314 -15.01 14.12 37.98
N LYS A 315 -14.66 15.29 38.51
CA LYS A 315 -14.41 16.51 37.73
C LYS A 315 -12.91 16.60 37.42
N ASP A 316 -12.54 16.66 36.15
CA ASP A 316 -11.14 16.80 35.74
C ASP A 316 -10.59 18.21 35.97
N SER A 317 -9.29 18.40 35.74
CA SER A 317 -8.59 19.69 35.91
C SER A 317 -9.05 20.79 34.95
N ARG A 318 -9.90 20.46 33.96
CA ARG A 318 -10.51 21.40 33.01
C ARG A 318 -11.98 21.67 33.31
N GLY A 319 -12.52 21.02 34.33
CA GLY A 319 -13.86 21.25 34.84
C GLY A 319 -14.95 20.35 34.26
N TYR A 320 -14.59 19.31 33.51
CA TYR A 320 -15.56 18.35 32.95
C TYR A 320 -15.85 17.21 33.91
N TRP A 321 -17.14 16.87 34.06
CA TRP A 321 -17.59 15.73 34.85
C TRP A 321 -17.55 14.45 34.01
N SER A 322 -16.92 13.40 34.53
CA SER A 322 -16.91 12.07 33.94
C SER A 322 -17.25 11.02 34.99
N TYR A 323 -18.06 10.03 34.61
CA TYR A 323 -18.34 8.88 35.45
C TYR A 323 -17.15 7.92 35.40
N HIS A 324 -16.58 7.63 36.56
CA HIS A 324 -15.59 6.58 36.75
C HIS A 324 -16.22 5.46 37.56
N SER A 325 -16.43 4.30 36.93
CA SER A 325 -16.92 3.09 37.60
C SER A 325 -15.75 2.21 38.01
N GLU A 326 -15.59 2.00 39.31
CA GLU A 326 -14.59 1.13 39.91
C GLU A 326 -15.23 -0.24 40.23
N ARG A 327 -14.58 -1.31 39.80
CA ARG A 327 -15.04 -2.69 39.97
C ARG A 327 -14.54 -3.22 41.32
N THR A 328 -15.45 -3.64 42.19
CA THR A 328 -15.13 -4.28 43.47
C THR A 328 -15.60 -5.73 43.47
N GLU A 329 -14.82 -6.63 44.08
CA GLU A 329 -15.14 -8.05 44.23
C GLU A 329 -15.33 -8.37 45.71
N GLU A 330 -16.45 -9.01 46.05
CA GLU A 330 -16.73 -9.52 47.40
C GLU A 330 -16.71 -11.04 47.38
N ILE A 331 -15.87 -11.66 48.22
CA ILE A 331 -15.86 -13.14 48.35
C ILE A 331 -17.11 -13.55 49.10
N VAL A 332 -17.99 -14.28 48.41
CA VAL A 332 -19.24 -14.81 48.99
C VAL A 332 -19.12 -16.29 49.38
N LYS A 333 -18.13 -17.02 48.83
CA LYS A 333 -17.85 -18.40 49.24
C LYS A 333 -16.40 -18.81 48.93
N GLU A 334 -15.82 -19.62 49.80
CA GLU A 334 -14.47 -20.20 49.65
C GLU A 334 -14.46 -21.66 50.16
N PHE A 335 -13.94 -22.59 49.36
CA PHE A 335 -13.82 -24.01 49.72
C PHE A 335 -12.80 -24.74 48.84
N VAL A 336 -12.54 -26.02 49.13
CA VAL A 336 -11.55 -26.86 48.42
C VAL A 336 -12.25 -27.98 47.67
N GLN A 337 -11.71 -28.36 46.50
CA GLN A 337 -12.17 -29.46 45.65
C GLN A 337 -11.03 -30.46 45.34
N PRO A 338 -11.35 -31.71 44.94
CA PRO A 338 -10.36 -32.74 44.59
C PRO A 338 -9.41 -32.34 43.45
N ASP A 339 -8.32 -33.06 43.29
CA ASP A 339 -7.48 -32.96 42.11
C ASP A 339 -8.16 -33.56 40.87
N ARG A 340 -7.73 -33.15 39.67
CA ARG A 340 -8.22 -33.65 38.36
C ARG A 340 -9.50 -33.02 37.81
N SER A 341 -10.65 -33.35 38.39
CA SER A 341 -11.94 -32.87 37.88
C SER A 341 -13.05 -33.10 38.90
N ALA A 342 -13.88 -32.09 39.12
CA ALA A 342 -15.10 -32.24 39.90
C ALA A 342 -16.14 -31.20 39.49
N LYS A 343 -17.31 -31.27 40.15
CA LYS A 343 -18.40 -30.31 40.00
C LYS A 343 -18.41 -29.38 41.21
N ILE A 344 -18.35 -28.09 40.93
CA ILE A 344 -18.52 -26.99 41.87
C ILE A 344 -20.00 -26.62 41.88
N SER A 345 -20.59 -26.42 43.06
CA SER A 345 -21.99 -25.99 43.20
C SER A 345 -22.07 -24.80 44.15
N PHE A 346 -22.64 -23.69 43.67
CA PHE A 346 -22.81 -22.45 44.42
C PHE A 346 -24.23 -21.91 44.25
N VAL A 347 -24.87 -21.45 45.32
CA VAL A 347 -26.21 -20.86 45.29
C VAL A 347 -26.06 -19.35 45.45
N PRO A 348 -26.34 -18.52 44.42
CA PRO A 348 -26.29 -17.07 44.59
C PRO A 348 -27.46 -16.59 45.45
N GLU A 349 -27.18 -15.73 46.42
CA GLU A 349 -28.18 -15.19 47.35
C GLU A 349 -28.79 -13.86 46.85
N GLU A 350 -28.13 -13.19 45.90
CA GLU A 350 -28.55 -11.90 45.38
C GLU A 350 -28.44 -11.79 43.85
N TYR A 351 -29.07 -10.77 43.26
CA TYR A 351 -28.97 -10.48 41.83
C TYR A 351 -27.62 -9.81 41.55
N GLY A 352 -27.05 -10.07 40.37
CA GLY A 352 -25.81 -9.41 39.92
C GLY A 352 -24.82 -10.37 39.28
N GLN A 353 -23.63 -9.86 38.95
CA GLN A 353 -22.57 -10.67 38.35
C GLN A 353 -21.80 -11.42 39.45
N TYR A 354 -21.52 -12.69 39.20
CA TYR A 354 -20.67 -13.53 40.03
C TYR A 354 -19.51 -14.09 39.20
N GLU A 355 -18.39 -14.37 39.84
CA GLU A 355 -17.23 -15.01 39.22
C GLU A 355 -16.75 -16.17 40.07
N ILE A 356 -16.66 -17.36 39.47
CA ILE A 356 -16.07 -18.54 40.08
C ILE A 356 -14.63 -18.61 39.61
N VAL A 357 -13.71 -18.50 40.56
CA VAL A 357 -12.27 -18.65 40.35
C VAL A 357 -11.85 -19.96 40.97
N VAL A 358 -11.27 -20.83 40.13
CA VAL A 358 -10.66 -22.08 40.59
C VAL A 358 -9.16 -21.94 40.42
N SER A 359 -8.41 -22.17 41.49
CA SER A 359 -6.96 -22.00 41.52
C SER A 359 -6.29 -23.11 42.33
N LEU A 360 -4.98 -23.27 42.15
CA LEU A 360 -4.17 -24.10 43.05
C LEU A 360 -3.38 -23.20 43.99
N LYS A 361 -3.59 -23.37 45.30
CA LYS A 361 -2.96 -22.57 46.34
C LYS A 361 -1.43 -22.62 46.24
N GLY A 362 -0.79 -21.46 46.33
CA GLY A 362 0.66 -21.32 46.21
C GLY A 362 1.18 -21.35 44.76
N THR A 363 0.29 -21.39 43.76
CA THR A 363 0.64 -21.28 42.35
C THR A 363 -0.12 -20.15 41.67
N ASP A 364 0.34 -19.80 40.47
CA ASP A 364 -0.40 -18.92 39.58
C ASP A 364 -1.40 -19.66 38.70
N VAL A 365 -1.65 -20.95 38.86
CA VAL A 365 -2.65 -21.62 38.02
C VAL A 365 -4.04 -21.25 38.50
N ALA A 366 -4.77 -20.51 37.67
CA ALA A 366 -6.15 -20.11 37.93
C ALA A 366 -6.96 -20.11 36.64
N SER A 367 -8.25 -20.34 36.79
CA SER A 367 -9.23 -20.15 35.74
C SER A 367 -10.45 -19.45 36.30
N ARG A 368 -11.07 -18.61 35.48
CA ARG A 368 -12.17 -17.75 35.90
C ARG A 368 -13.36 -17.89 34.97
N LEU A 369 -14.52 -18.11 35.56
CA LEU A 369 -15.79 -18.18 34.86
C LEU A 369 -16.76 -17.15 35.47
N SER A 370 -17.25 -16.24 34.65
CA SER A 370 -18.27 -15.27 35.04
C SER A 370 -19.66 -15.80 34.72
N PHE A 371 -20.62 -15.58 35.61
CA PHE A 371 -22.04 -15.80 35.37
C PHE A 371 -22.87 -14.68 36.02
N TYR A 372 -24.03 -14.36 35.46
CA TYR A 372 -24.95 -13.39 36.07
C TYR A 372 -26.08 -14.14 36.78
N ALA A 373 -26.46 -13.68 37.97
CA ALA A 373 -27.62 -14.14 38.71
C ALA A 373 -28.85 -13.25 38.40
N SER A 374 -29.89 -13.80 37.75
CA SER A 374 -31.18 -13.16 37.37
C SER A 374 -32.33 -14.19 37.28
N GLY A 375 -33.61 -13.80 37.41
CA GLY A 375 -34.79 -14.71 37.27
C GLY A 375 -35.44 -14.60 35.88
N TRP A 376 -36.11 -15.58 35.24
CA TRP A 376 -36.90 -16.77 35.63
C TRP A 376 -36.66 -17.96 34.65
N GLY A 377 -36.73 -19.22 35.14
CA GLY A 377 -36.83 -20.59 34.50
C GLY A 377 -35.79 -21.06 33.45
N TYR A 378 -35.25 -22.30 33.35
CA TYR A 378 -35.11 -23.56 34.11
C TYR A 378 -33.69 -24.15 33.77
N ALA A 379 -32.94 -24.82 34.68
CA ALA A 379 -31.75 -25.63 34.28
C ALA A 379 -31.31 -26.69 35.35
N PRO A 380 -31.48 -27.99 35.04
CA PRO A 380 -30.86 -29.14 35.71
C PRO A 380 -29.43 -29.44 35.21
N TRP A 381 -28.73 -30.25 35.99
CA TRP A 381 -27.30 -30.64 35.93
C TRP A 381 -26.77 -31.16 34.58
N SER A 382 -25.48 -30.86 34.32
CA SER A 382 -24.57 -31.39 33.29
C SER A 382 -24.97 -32.73 32.62
N MET A 383 -25.51 -32.55 31.41
CA MET A 383 -24.98 -33.14 30.19
C MET A 383 -24.13 -32.04 29.55
N ALA A 384 -22.87 -32.32 29.20
CA ALA A 384 -21.97 -31.27 28.73
C ALA A 384 -22.53 -30.50 27.53
N HIS A 385 -23.11 -31.26 26.61
CA HIS A 385 -24.01 -30.79 25.59
C HIS A 385 -25.04 -31.93 25.46
N PRO A 386 -26.20 -31.84 26.15
CA PRO A 386 -27.26 -32.87 26.14
C PRO A 386 -27.74 -33.25 24.74
N ASP A 387 -27.44 -32.34 23.84
CA ASP A 387 -27.87 -32.27 22.47
C ASP A 387 -26.71 -32.58 21.51
N ARG A 388 -25.60 -33.17 21.97
CA ARG A 388 -24.41 -33.41 21.13
C ARG A 388 -24.11 -34.88 20.91
N ILE A 389 -23.73 -35.22 19.69
CA ILE A 389 -23.22 -36.54 19.30
C ILE A 389 -21.74 -36.39 18.92
N GLU A 390 -20.88 -37.21 19.52
CA GLU A 390 -19.47 -37.34 19.13
C GLU A 390 -19.34 -38.37 18.01
N THR A 391 -18.50 -38.05 17.01
CA THR A 391 -18.30 -38.88 15.82
C THR A 391 -16.81 -39.01 15.54
N ASP A 392 -16.27 -40.20 15.78
CA ASP A 392 -14.88 -40.55 15.48
C ASP A 392 -14.78 -41.30 14.14
N LEU A 393 -13.72 -41.04 13.39
CA LEU A 393 -13.39 -41.71 12.13
C LEU A 393 -12.13 -42.56 12.28
N ASP A 394 -12.07 -43.73 11.64
CA ASP A 394 -10.91 -44.63 11.72
C ASP A 394 -9.67 -44.09 10.99
N ARG A 395 -9.84 -43.15 10.06
CA ARG A 395 -8.77 -42.50 9.29
C ARG A 395 -9.01 -41.03 9.10
N SER A 396 -7.93 -40.30 8.90
CA SER A 396 -7.94 -38.87 8.58
C SER A 396 -8.27 -38.55 7.11
N THR A 397 -8.15 -39.51 6.17
CA THR A 397 -8.48 -39.33 4.74
C THR A 397 -8.79 -40.67 4.07
N TYR A 398 -9.73 -40.66 3.12
CA TYR A 398 -10.21 -41.85 2.40
C TYR A 398 -10.03 -41.74 0.87
N GLU A 399 -9.77 -42.86 0.21
CA GLU A 399 -9.88 -42.97 -1.25
C GLU A 399 -11.32 -43.35 -1.63
N PRO A 400 -11.89 -42.84 -2.73
CA PRO A 400 -13.20 -43.28 -3.19
C PRO A 400 -13.26 -44.79 -3.42
N GLY A 401 -14.34 -45.42 -2.99
CA GLY A 401 -14.55 -46.86 -2.96
C GLY A 401 -14.13 -47.54 -1.65
N GLN A 402 -13.45 -46.83 -0.74
CA GLN A 402 -13.22 -47.31 0.63
C GLN A 402 -14.46 -47.11 1.49
N ASN A 403 -14.58 -47.90 2.56
CA ASN A 403 -15.59 -47.68 3.58
C ASN A 403 -14.98 -47.00 4.80
N ALA A 404 -15.54 -45.86 5.20
CA ALA A 404 -15.20 -45.20 6.45
C ALA A 404 -15.91 -45.89 7.62
N GLN A 405 -15.18 -46.19 8.69
CA GLN A 405 -15.75 -46.70 9.92
C GLN A 405 -16.01 -45.51 10.86
N VAL A 406 -17.29 -45.25 11.09
CA VAL A 406 -17.78 -44.13 11.90
C VAL A 406 -18.21 -44.67 13.25
N GLN A 407 -17.53 -44.23 14.31
CA GLN A 407 -17.91 -44.52 15.68
C GLN A 407 -18.70 -43.35 16.23
N ILE A 408 -19.96 -43.60 16.58
CA ILE A 408 -20.89 -42.65 17.17
C ILE A 408 -20.97 -42.87 18.67
N ARG A 409 -20.92 -41.78 19.43
CA ARG A 409 -21.21 -41.76 20.87
C ARG A 409 -22.24 -40.67 21.13
N ALA A 410 -23.40 -41.07 21.62
CA ALA A 410 -24.56 -40.23 21.81
C ALA A 410 -24.96 -40.21 23.30
N PRO A 411 -25.76 -39.23 23.75
CA PRO A 411 -26.13 -39.10 25.16
C PRO A 411 -27.22 -40.11 25.58
N PHE A 412 -27.94 -40.71 24.63
CA PHE A 412 -28.99 -41.69 24.87
C PHE A 412 -29.16 -42.65 23.68
N ALA A 413 -30.03 -43.65 23.82
CA ALA A 413 -30.49 -44.55 22.76
C ALA A 413 -31.74 -43.97 22.07
N GLY A 414 -32.01 -44.35 20.82
CA GLY A 414 -33.14 -43.81 20.05
C GLY A 414 -32.98 -44.01 18.54
N ARG A 415 -33.74 -43.24 17.75
CA ARG A 415 -33.66 -43.25 16.28
C ARG A 415 -32.69 -42.17 15.79
N LEU A 416 -31.58 -42.61 15.22
CA LEU A 416 -30.55 -41.76 14.65
C LEU A 416 -30.80 -41.57 13.16
N LEU A 417 -31.00 -40.32 12.72
CA LEU A 417 -30.83 -39.91 11.33
C LEU A 417 -29.35 -39.56 11.11
N LEU A 418 -28.64 -40.40 10.36
CA LEU A 418 -27.28 -40.09 9.89
C LEU A 418 -27.36 -39.61 8.45
N CYS A 419 -26.86 -38.41 8.19
CA CYS A 419 -26.70 -37.85 6.86
C CYS A 419 -25.22 -37.74 6.48
N VAL A 420 -24.92 -37.99 5.22
CA VAL A 420 -23.66 -37.59 4.58
C VAL A 420 -23.99 -36.38 3.72
N GLU A 421 -23.46 -35.22 4.08
CA GLU A 421 -23.92 -33.96 3.52
C GLU A 421 -22.83 -32.89 3.44
N ARG A 422 -23.05 -31.90 2.58
CA ARG A 422 -22.19 -30.71 2.49
C ARG A 422 -22.99 -29.51 2.02
N GLU A 423 -23.22 -29.37 0.72
CA GLU A 423 -24.11 -28.36 0.13
C GLU A 423 -25.51 -28.91 -0.15
N LYS A 424 -25.61 -30.25 -0.16
CA LYS A 424 -26.82 -31.04 -0.24
C LYS A 424 -26.64 -32.30 0.60
N VAL A 425 -27.74 -33.01 0.83
CA VAL A 425 -27.71 -34.35 1.42
C VAL A 425 -27.37 -35.36 0.31
N TYR A 426 -26.24 -36.05 0.45
CA TYR A 426 -25.79 -37.06 -0.52
C TYR A 426 -26.44 -38.42 -0.25
N SER A 427 -26.48 -38.82 1.02
CA SER A 427 -27.13 -40.05 1.47
C SER A 427 -27.57 -39.87 2.90
N TRP A 428 -28.62 -40.59 3.30
CA TRP A 428 -29.06 -40.62 4.68
C TRP A 428 -29.51 -42.03 5.05
N GLN A 429 -29.51 -42.34 6.34
CA GLN A 429 -30.04 -43.57 6.89
C GLN A 429 -30.63 -43.31 8.28
N ILE A 430 -31.70 -44.04 8.60
CA ILE A 430 -32.27 -44.06 9.95
C ILE A 430 -31.81 -45.35 10.63
N ILE A 431 -31.20 -45.21 11.80
CA ILE A 431 -30.64 -46.32 12.57
C ILE A 431 -31.31 -46.34 13.94
N GLN A 432 -31.88 -47.48 14.30
CA GLN A 432 -32.34 -47.71 15.67
C GLN A 432 -31.12 -48.02 16.55
N MET A 433 -30.71 -47.06 17.37
CA MET A 433 -29.66 -47.25 18.37
C MET A 433 -30.26 -47.92 19.61
N LYS A 434 -29.85 -49.16 19.90
CA LYS A 434 -30.25 -49.90 21.11
C LYS A 434 -29.43 -49.49 22.35
N SER A 435 -28.29 -48.84 22.15
CA SER A 435 -27.42 -48.29 23.20
C SER A 435 -26.96 -46.88 22.80
N ASN A 436 -26.20 -46.22 23.67
CA ASN A 436 -25.69 -44.87 23.45
C ASN A 436 -24.46 -44.81 22.49
N THR A 437 -24.07 -45.92 21.86
CA THR A 437 -22.96 -45.96 20.90
C THR A 437 -23.33 -46.79 19.67
N ALA A 438 -22.79 -46.44 18.50
CA ALA A 438 -22.99 -47.18 17.26
C ALA A 438 -21.72 -47.17 16.39
N LYS A 439 -21.48 -48.27 15.66
CA LYS A 439 -20.46 -48.34 14.61
C LYS A 439 -21.14 -48.47 13.26
N ILE A 440 -20.79 -47.60 12.32
CA ILE A 440 -21.45 -47.51 11.02
C ILE A 440 -20.37 -47.50 9.94
N SER A 441 -20.58 -48.32 8.91
CA SER A 441 -19.71 -48.36 7.74
C SER A 441 -20.33 -47.54 6.62
N LEU A 442 -19.63 -46.52 6.13
CA LEU A 442 -20.11 -45.63 5.06
C LEU A 442 -19.23 -45.75 3.81
N PRO A 443 -19.79 -46.04 2.62
CA PRO A 443 -19.02 -46.02 1.38
C PRO A 443 -18.63 -44.58 1.01
N VAL A 444 -17.34 -44.36 0.77
CA VAL A 444 -16.80 -43.06 0.36
C VAL A 444 -16.89 -42.92 -1.15
N LEU A 445 -17.64 -41.92 -1.63
CA LEU A 445 -17.87 -41.69 -3.05
C LEU A 445 -16.89 -40.66 -3.64
N ASP A 446 -16.73 -40.69 -4.96
CA ASP A 446 -15.85 -39.75 -5.69
C ASP A 446 -16.37 -38.29 -5.60
N SER A 447 -17.70 -38.14 -5.57
CA SER A 447 -18.42 -36.87 -5.42
C SER A 447 -18.24 -36.23 -4.04
N TYR A 448 -17.73 -36.98 -3.04
CA TYR A 448 -17.49 -36.43 -1.71
C TYR A 448 -16.23 -35.56 -1.64
N ARG A 449 -15.45 -35.44 -2.72
CA ARG A 449 -14.29 -34.56 -2.73
C ARG A 449 -14.66 -33.08 -2.60
N PRO A 450 -13.82 -32.26 -1.94
CA PRO A 450 -12.63 -32.67 -1.19
C PRO A 450 -12.96 -33.25 0.21
N ASN A 451 -14.16 -32.99 0.71
CA ASN A 451 -14.71 -33.54 1.93
C ASN A 451 -16.24 -33.51 1.93
N VAL A 452 -16.85 -34.32 2.77
CA VAL A 452 -18.27 -34.21 3.18
C VAL A 452 -18.33 -34.19 4.70
N TYR A 453 -19.50 -33.97 5.26
CA TYR A 453 -19.76 -34.05 6.69
C TYR A 453 -20.67 -35.24 6.96
N ILE A 454 -20.38 -35.95 8.03
CA ILE A 454 -21.32 -36.88 8.63
C ILE A 454 -22.05 -36.08 9.68
N THR A 455 -23.35 -35.85 9.46
CA THR A 455 -24.23 -35.25 10.46
C THR A 455 -25.15 -36.30 11.02
N CYS A 456 -25.48 -36.15 12.29
CA CYS A 456 -26.19 -37.13 13.08
C CYS A 456 -27.26 -36.39 13.86
N GLN A 457 -28.53 -36.77 13.73
CA GLN A 457 -29.63 -36.26 14.55
C GLN A 457 -30.34 -37.44 15.22
N LEU A 458 -30.21 -37.55 16.53
CA LEU A 458 -30.79 -38.63 17.32
C LEU A 458 -32.06 -38.15 18.00
N ILE A 459 -33.17 -38.86 17.81
CA ILE A 459 -34.45 -38.58 18.48
C ILE A 459 -34.79 -39.75 19.40
N LYS A 460 -35.22 -39.45 20.63
CA LYS A 460 -35.62 -40.45 21.62
C LYS A 460 -37.00 -41.06 21.29
N ASP A 461 -37.23 -42.35 21.57
CA ASP A 461 -38.53 -42.98 21.35
C ASP A 461 -39.59 -42.49 22.37
N SER A 462 -40.84 -42.32 21.90
CA SER A 462 -41.92 -41.65 22.62
C SER A 462 -42.44 -42.39 23.87
N SER A 463 -42.18 -43.69 24.00
CA SER A 463 -42.59 -44.50 25.17
C SER A 463 -41.74 -44.26 26.42
N GLU A 464 -40.60 -43.57 26.29
CA GLU A 464 -39.67 -43.21 27.38
C GLU A 464 -39.47 -41.69 27.53
N ALA A 465 -40.37 -40.90 26.92
CA ALA A 465 -40.30 -39.45 26.89
C ALA A 465 -40.80 -38.84 28.20
N HIS A 466 -39.89 -38.54 29.14
CA HIS A 466 -40.17 -37.62 30.23
C HIS A 466 -40.06 -36.16 29.74
N LEU A 467 -40.99 -35.28 30.11
CA LEU A 467 -41.06 -33.85 29.75
C LEU A 467 -39.81 -33.00 30.11
N LYS A 468 -38.76 -33.59 30.71
CA LYS A 468 -37.59 -32.90 31.28
C LYS A 468 -36.22 -33.42 30.80
N THR A 469 -36.15 -34.38 29.86
CA THR A 469 -34.89 -34.83 29.24
C THR A 469 -34.79 -34.36 27.78
N PRO A 470 -33.59 -34.09 27.25
CA PRO A 470 -33.43 -33.72 25.84
C PRO A 470 -33.95 -34.85 24.97
N GLN A 471 -34.87 -34.49 24.08
CA GLN A 471 -35.50 -35.45 23.17
C GLN A 471 -34.72 -35.58 21.86
N ARG A 472 -33.67 -34.74 21.66
CA ARG A 472 -32.90 -34.63 20.43
C ARG A 472 -31.41 -34.35 20.70
N ALA A 473 -30.51 -35.06 20.02
CA ALA A 473 -29.07 -34.76 19.97
C ALA A 473 -28.57 -34.62 18.53
N PHE A 474 -27.51 -33.84 18.30
CA PHE A 474 -26.94 -33.50 17.01
C PHE A 474 -25.40 -33.62 17.01
N GLY A 475 -24.80 -34.15 15.95
CA GLY A 475 -23.35 -34.19 15.77
C GLY A 475 -22.95 -33.91 14.34
N ALA A 476 -21.77 -33.35 14.14
CA ALA A 476 -21.18 -33.16 12.80
C ALA A 476 -19.67 -33.42 12.83
N ALA A 477 -19.17 -34.21 11.88
CA ALA A 477 -17.74 -34.46 11.71
C ALA A 477 -17.33 -34.46 10.22
N PRO A 478 -16.20 -33.84 9.84
CA PRO A 478 -15.72 -33.86 8.47
C PRO A 478 -15.09 -35.21 8.09
N LEU A 479 -15.49 -35.74 6.94
CA LEU A 479 -14.84 -36.87 6.26
C LEU A 479 -14.06 -36.36 5.05
N MET A 480 -12.73 -36.47 5.09
CA MET A 480 -11.83 -35.99 4.03
C MET A 480 -11.60 -37.04 2.95
N VAL A 481 -11.56 -36.62 1.68
CA VAL A 481 -11.37 -37.52 0.53
C VAL A 481 -10.10 -37.14 -0.25
N SER A 482 -9.33 -38.15 -0.63
CA SER A 482 -8.04 -38.03 -1.30
C SER A 482 -8.11 -37.24 -2.61
N LEU A 483 -7.19 -36.30 -2.79
CA LEU A 483 -7.08 -35.45 -3.98
C LEU A 483 -6.16 -36.02 -5.07
N LYS A 484 -5.57 -37.20 -4.88
CA LYS A 484 -4.55 -37.76 -5.79
C LYS A 484 -4.97 -37.78 -7.27
N LYS A 485 -6.23 -38.14 -7.56
CA LYS A 485 -6.76 -38.15 -8.94
C LYS A 485 -6.93 -36.75 -9.56
N LYS A 486 -7.08 -35.72 -8.71
CA LYS A 486 -7.22 -34.31 -9.12
C LYS A 486 -5.88 -33.58 -9.18
N ALA A 487 -4.83 -34.15 -8.61
CA ALA A 487 -3.47 -33.62 -8.73
C ALA A 487 -2.85 -33.89 -10.12
N LEU A 488 -2.11 -32.92 -10.65
CA LEU A 488 -1.16 -33.08 -11.74
C LEU A 488 0.25 -33.18 -11.15
N ALA A 489 0.98 -34.22 -11.51
CA ALA A 489 2.40 -34.28 -11.23
C ALA A 489 3.12 -33.31 -12.17
N VAL A 490 3.68 -32.24 -11.62
CA VAL A 490 4.50 -31.27 -12.36
C VAL A 490 5.95 -31.50 -11.95
N LYS A 491 6.82 -31.75 -12.92
CA LYS A 491 8.27 -31.85 -12.70
C LYS A 491 8.96 -30.79 -13.56
N ILE A 492 9.79 -29.98 -12.94
CA ILE A 492 10.64 -29.01 -13.61
C ILE A 492 12.03 -29.62 -13.74
N LYS A 493 12.61 -29.57 -14.94
CA LYS A 493 14.00 -29.94 -15.20
C LYS A 493 14.71 -28.73 -15.79
N ALA A 494 15.65 -28.19 -15.04
CA ALA A 494 16.53 -27.10 -15.43
C ALA A 494 17.96 -27.43 -15.00
N ARG A 495 18.93 -26.61 -15.41
CA ARG A 495 20.29 -26.67 -14.87
C ARG A 495 20.28 -26.08 -13.45
N GLU A 496 20.99 -26.68 -12.51
CA GLU A 496 21.09 -26.17 -11.13
C GLU A 496 21.83 -24.82 -11.07
N LYS A 497 22.79 -24.61 -11.99
CA LYS A 497 23.63 -23.42 -12.05
C LYS A 497 23.83 -22.96 -13.49
N ILE A 498 23.73 -21.65 -13.73
CA ILE A 498 24.03 -20.99 -15.01
C ILE A 498 24.86 -19.72 -14.78
N ARG A 499 25.41 -19.14 -15.86
CA ARG A 499 26.07 -17.83 -15.84
C ARG A 499 25.07 -16.70 -16.16
N PRO A 500 25.34 -15.45 -15.75
CA PRO A 500 24.62 -14.28 -16.25
C PRO A 500 24.65 -14.18 -17.79
N ASP A 501 23.77 -13.37 -18.37
CA ASP A 501 23.69 -13.13 -19.83
C ASP A 501 23.62 -14.41 -20.70
N SER A 502 23.01 -15.46 -20.15
CA SER A 502 22.88 -16.77 -20.81
C SER A 502 21.41 -17.18 -21.02
N GLU A 503 21.20 -18.17 -21.89
CA GLU A 503 19.88 -18.75 -22.12
C GLU A 503 19.60 -19.86 -21.09
N LEU A 504 18.52 -19.72 -20.33
CA LEU A 504 17.99 -20.75 -19.44
C LEU A 504 16.89 -21.53 -20.16
N GLU A 505 17.18 -22.78 -20.47
CA GLU A 505 16.19 -23.73 -20.99
C GLU A 505 15.58 -24.57 -19.86
N VAL A 506 14.25 -24.56 -19.76
CA VAL A 506 13.49 -25.29 -18.74
C VAL A 506 12.55 -26.28 -19.42
N GLU A 507 12.69 -27.57 -19.13
CA GLU A 507 11.73 -28.61 -19.53
C GLU A 507 10.74 -28.84 -18.39
N ILE A 508 9.44 -28.77 -18.70
CA ILE A 508 8.37 -29.08 -17.77
C ILE A 508 7.67 -30.35 -18.23
N LYS A 509 7.54 -31.33 -17.33
CA LYS A 509 6.78 -32.56 -17.54
C LYS A 509 5.51 -32.54 -16.68
N THR A 510 4.36 -32.69 -17.32
CA THR A 510 3.01 -32.73 -16.74
C THR A 510 2.13 -33.71 -17.53
N ALA A 511 0.81 -33.59 -17.48
CA ALA A 511 -0.11 -34.36 -18.32
C ALA A 511 -0.09 -33.91 -19.79
N PRO A 512 -0.34 -34.83 -20.76
CA PRO A 512 -0.50 -34.49 -22.17
C PRO A 512 -1.49 -33.35 -22.39
N TYR A 513 -1.11 -32.38 -23.22
CA TYR A 513 -1.96 -31.23 -23.59
C TYR A 513 -2.39 -30.31 -22.45
N ALA A 514 -1.86 -30.49 -21.23
CA ALA A 514 -2.09 -29.55 -20.14
C ALA A 514 -1.50 -28.18 -20.46
N GLU A 515 -2.16 -27.13 -19.97
CA GLU A 515 -1.60 -25.79 -20.00
C GLU A 515 -0.67 -25.60 -18.81
N VAL A 516 0.34 -24.76 -19.02
CA VAL A 516 1.39 -24.47 -18.07
C VAL A 516 1.75 -22.99 -18.18
N THR A 517 1.92 -22.33 -17.04
CA THR A 517 2.67 -21.07 -16.96
C THR A 517 3.95 -21.33 -16.20
N LEU A 518 5.06 -20.78 -16.68
CA LEU A 518 6.35 -20.78 -16.01
C LEU A 518 6.79 -19.34 -15.72
N VAL A 519 7.15 -19.09 -14.47
CA VAL A 519 7.81 -17.86 -14.04
C VAL A 519 9.22 -18.20 -13.58
N ALA A 520 10.22 -17.43 -13.98
CA ALA A 520 11.55 -17.43 -13.40
C ALA A 520 11.78 -16.07 -12.74
N CYS A 521 11.60 -16.00 -11.41
CA CYS A 521 11.71 -14.76 -10.65
C CYS A 521 12.88 -14.81 -9.68
N ASP A 522 13.60 -13.70 -9.54
CA ASP A 522 14.60 -13.51 -8.49
C ASP A 522 13.98 -13.77 -7.11
N GLU A 523 14.57 -14.72 -6.38
CA GLU A 523 14.19 -15.10 -5.02
C GLU A 523 14.24 -13.89 -4.08
N GLY A 524 15.18 -12.97 -4.29
CA GLY A 524 15.31 -11.74 -3.50
C GLY A 524 14.12 -10.80 -3.60
N ILE A 525 13.32 -10.91 -4.67
CA ILE A 525 12.06 -10.18 -4.84
C ILE A 525 10.92 -10.91 -4.14
N LEU A 526 10.88 -12.24 -4.26
CA LEU A 526 9.84 -13.07 -3.68
C LEU A 526 9.87 -13.02 -2.14
N LEU A 527 11.07 -12.94 -1.55
CA LEU A 527 11.28 -12.85 -0.10
C LEU A 527 10.69 -11.56 0.52
N LEU A 528 10.63 -10.45 -0.21
CA LEU A 528 10.07 -9.17 0.29
C LEU A 528 8.59 -9.26 0.71
N THR A 529 7.87 -10.26 0.17
CA THR A 529 6.42 -10.47 0.38
C THR A 529 6.07 -11.90 0.81
N ASP A 530 7.07 -12.72 1.14
CA ASP A 530 6.93 -14.17 1.37
C ASP A 530 6.09 -14.88 0.29
N PHE A 531 6.31 -14.53 -0.98
CA PHE A 531 5.48 -14.98 -2.09
C PHE A 531 5.55 -16.51 -2.27
N LYS A 532 4.39 -17.16 -2.22
CA LYS A 532 4.25 -18.61 -2.40
C LYS A 532 3.96 -18.95 -3.85
N THR A 533 4.52 -20.07 -4.32
CA THR A 533 4.19 -20.61 -5.64
C THR A 533 2.68 -20.87 -5.75
N PRO A 534 1.98 -20.28 -6.74
CA PRO A 534 0.53 -20.42 -6.86
C PRO A 534 0.09 -21.89 -6.95
N ASN A 535 -0.94 -22.27 -6.19
CA ASN A 535 -1.40 -23.66 -6.09
C ASN A 535 -2.92 -23.77 -6.35
N PRO A 536 -3.34 -23.96 -7.62
CA PRO A 536 -4.75 -24.08 -7.96
C PRO A 536 -5.42 -25.33 -7.37
N LEU A 537 -4.68 -26.41 -7.08
CA LEU A 537 -5.25 -27.63 -6.49
C LEU A 537 -5.85 -27.34 -5.11
N LEU A 538 -5.09 -26.66 -4.25
CA LEU A 538 -5.56 -26.25 -2.92
C LEU A 538 -6.64 -25.16 -3.00
N PHE A 539 -6.66 -24.38 -4.07
CA PHE A 539 -7.71 -23.39 -4.27
C PHE A 539 -9.08 -24.05 -4.52
N PHE A 540 -9.19 -24.90 -5.56
CA PHE A 540 -10.45 -25.51 -5.98
C PHE A 540 -10.88 -26.68 -5.07
N TYR A 541 -9.91 -27.47 -4.56
CA TYR A 541 -10.16 -28.66 -3.74
C TYR A 541 -9.71 -28.50 -2.27
N GLY A 542 -9.59 -27.27 -1.76
CA GLY A 542 -9.46 -27.06 -0.31
C GLY A 542 -10.74 -27.44 0.45
N LYS A 543 -10.63 -27.77 1.75
CA LYS A 543 -11.77 -28.17 2.61
C LYS A 543 -12.95 -27.22 2.42
N LYS A 544 -14.11 -27.78 2.06
CA LYS A 544 -15.37 -27.07 1.83
C LYS A 544 -16.24 -27.14 3.09
N ARG A 545 -16.89 -26.03 3.46
CA ARG A 545 -17.73 -25.91 4.67
C ARG A 545 -19.05 -26.68 4.54
N LEU A 546 -19.66 -27.03 5.68
CA LEU A 546 -21.06 -27.51 5.72
C LEU A 546 -21.98 -26.35 5.37
N SER A 547 -22.78 -26.50 4.32
CA SER A 547 -23.74 -25.51 3.83
C SER A 547 -25.19 -25.99 3.92
N VAL A 548 -25.43 -27.26 4.26
CA VAL A 548 -26.76 -27.74 4.67
C VAL A 548 -27.07 -27.20 6.05
N SER A 549 -28.21 -26.52 6.15
CA SER A 549 -28.79 -26.08 7.41
C SER A 549 -29.88 -27.07 7.83
N SER A 550 -29.76 -27.63 9.02
CA SER A 550 -30.81 -28.46 9.61
C SER A 550 -31.74 -27.58 10.44
N PHE A 551 -33.04 -27.87 10.38
CA PHE A 551 -34.05 -27.17 11.17
C PHE A 551 -34.93 -28.18 11.89
N ASP A 552 -35.26 -27.92 13.15
CA ASP A 552 -36.21 -28.71 13.92
C ASP A 552 -37.03 -27.83 14.87
N ILE A 553 -38.20 -28.33 15.29
CA ILE A 553 -39.04 -27.64 16.29
C ILE A 553 -38.69 -28.03 17.72
N TYR A 554 -37.70 -28.91 17.92
CA TYR A 554 -37.30 -29.34 19.26
C TYR A 554 -36.62 -28.20 20.02
N SER A 555 -36.03 -27.22 19.31
CA SER A 555 -35.54 -25.97 19.90
C SER A 555 -36.66 -25.09 20.47
N LEU A 556 -37.90 -25.17 19.96
CA LEU A 556 -39.05 -24.38 20.45
C LEU A 556 -39.61 -24.90 21.78
N LEU A 557 -39.22 -26.13 22.18
CA LEU A 557 -39.50 -26.67 23.52
C LEU A 557 -38.48 -26.16 24.56
N MET A 558 -37.59 -25.24 24.18
CA MET A 558 -36.51 -24.66 24.99
C MET A 558 -36.53 -23.12 24.88
N PRO A 559 -36.07 -22.34 25.88
CA PRO A 559 -36.12 -20.88 25.83
C PRO A 559 -35.16 -20.29 24.77
N GLU A 560 -35.64 -19.32 23.99
CA GLU A 560 -34.87 -18.61 22.96
C GLU A 560 -33.79 -17.68 23.53
N ILE A 561 -32.58 -17.72 22.96
CA ILE A 561 -31.55 -16.68 23.13
C ILE A 561 -31.25 -16.07 21.76
N ALA A 562 -31.65 -14.80 21.59
CA ALA A 562 -31.39 -14.02 20.39
C ALA A 562 -29.89 -13.79 20.15
N LYS A 563 -29.46 -14.03 18.90
CA LYS A 563 -28.09 -13.79 18.43
C LYS A 563 -27.82 -12.30 18.30
N LYS A 564 -26.80 -11.78 19.00
CA LYS A 564 -26.16 -10.49 18.65
C LYS A 564 -25.01 -10.74 17.69
N SER A 565 -25.08 -10.10 16.53
CA SER A 565 -24.03 -10.07 15.52
C SER A 565 -22.78 -9.37 16.07
N SER A 566 -21.61 -10.00 15.90
CA SER A 566 -20.33 -9.31 16.00
C SER A 566 -20.03 -8.60 14.68
N THR A 567 -20.20 -7.28 14.67
CA THR A 567 -19.69 -6.39 13.63
C THR A 567 -18.15 -6.35 13.73
N SER A 568 -17.48 -7.11 12.89
CA SER A 568 -16.07 -6.90 12.55
C SER A 568 -16.02 -5.73 11.56
N GLY A 569 -15.61 -4.57 12.06
CA GLY A 569 -15.29 -3.39 11.24
C GLY A 569 -13.78 -3.24 11.15
N ASP A 570 -13.16 -3.92 10.20
CA ASP A 570 -11.79 -3.60 9.77
C ASP A 570 -11.86 -2.40 8.81
N MET A 571 -11.46 -1.23 9.30
CA MET A 571 -11.22 -0.06 8.46
C MET A 571 -9.82 -0.18 7.81
N PRO A 572 -9.69 -0.10 6.48
CA PRO A 572 -8.41 0.03 5.83
C PRO A 572 -8.02 1.51 5.73
N GLU A 573 -7.06 1.94 6.56
CA GLU A 573 -6.31 3.18 6.36
C GLU A 573 -5.06 2.93 5.50
N ALA A 574 -4.93 3.67 4.38
CA ALA A 574 -3.71 4.41 3.99
C ALA A 574 -3.84 4.97 2.56
N GLU A 575 -4.06 6.29 2.43
CA GLU A 575 -4.21 6.99 1.16
C GLU A 575 -3.13 8.04 0.91
N VAL A 576 -2.20 7.74 0.01
CA VAL A 576 -0.95 8.50 -0.11
C VAL A 576 -0.18 8.30 -1.46
N ARG A 577 0.20 9.35 -2.22
CA ARG A 577 1.48 9.50 -3.01
C ARG A 577 1.55 9.76 -4.54
N LYS A 578 2.05 10.95 -4.99
CA LYS A 578 2.75 11.37 -6.26
C LYS A 578 2.96 12.91 -6.23
N LYS A 579 4.09 13.56 -6.56
CA LYS A 579 5.50 13.22 -6.86
C LYS A 579 6.36 14.49 -6.61
N HIS A 580 7.57 14.29 -6.09
CA HIS A 580 8.78 15.01 -6.47
C HIS A 580 9.70 13.90 -6.98
N LEU A 581 10.07 13.94 -8.26
CA LEU A 581 11.11 13.04 -8.77
C LEU A 581 12.37 13.85 -9.04
N THR A 582 13.51 13.25 -8.71
CA THR A 582 14.83 13.68 -9.13
C THR A 582 14.87 13.82 -10.67
N PRO A 583 15.41 14.91 -11.23
CA PRO A 583 15.43 15.15 -12.68
C PRO A 583 16.35 14.20 -13.47
N VAL A 584 17.08 13.30 -12.80
CA VAL A 584 17.99 12.34 -13.43
C VAL A 584 17.41 10.93 -13.34
N ASN A 585 16.87 10.43 -14.46
CA ASN A 585 16.45 9.03 -14.58
C ASN A 585 17.67 8.16 -14.89
N VAL A 586 18.16 7.41 -13.90
CA VAL A 586 19.13 6.33 -14.12
C VAL A 586 18.40 4.99 -13.95
N LYS A 587 18.42 4.14 -14.98
CA LYS A 587 17.92 2.76 -14.87
C LYS A 587 18.84 2.00 -13.91
N ARG A 588 18.38 1.75 -12.69
CA ARG A 588 19.05 0.86 -11.71
C ARG A 588 18.98 -0.60 -12.17
N VAL A 589 19.65 -1.49 -11.43
CA VAL A 589 19.57 -2.96 -11.58
C VAL A 589 18.12 -3.38 -11.80
N LEU A 590 17.85 -3.95 -12.98
CA LEU A 590 16.52 -4.36 -13.39
C LEU A 590 16.12 -5.60 -12.57
N PRO A 591 14.94 -5.58 -11.91
CA PRO A 591 14.47 -6.74 -11.20
C PRO A 591 14.21 -7.88 -12.20
N VAL A 592 14.76 -9.06 -11.96
CA VAL A 592 14.60 -10.20 -12.89
C VAL A 592 13.35 -10.99 -12.54
N CYS A 593 12.32 -10.86 -13.37
CA CYS A 593 11.12 -11.70 -13.35
C CYS A 593 10.72 -11.98 -14.80
N LEU A 594 10.91 -13.23 -15.24
CA LEU A 594 10.67 -13.65 -16.61
C LEU A 594 9.43 -14.55 -16.64
N TYR A 595 8.49 -14.24 -17.52
CA TYR A 595 7.21 -14.94 -17.63
C TYR A 595 7.08 -15.61 -19.00
N SER A 596 6.63 -16.86 -19.02
CA SER A 596 6.52 -17.64 -20.26
C SER A 596 5.27 -17.36 -21.09
N GLY A 597 4.27 -16.68 -20.54
CA GLY A 597 2.90 -16.79 -21.03
C GLY A 597 2.27 -18.16 -20.73
N LEU A 598 1.01 -18.32 -21.15
CA LEU A 598 0.36 -19.63 -21.22
C LEU A 598 0.95 -20.49 -22.35
N VAL A 599 1.65 -21.58 -21.98
CA VAL A 599 2.18 -22.58 -22.92
C VAL A 599 1.48 -23.92 -22.77
N LYS A 600 1.48 -24.73 -23.83
CA LYS A 600 0.80 -26.03 -23.85
C LYS A 600 1.79 -27.19 -23.94
N ALA A 601 1.60 -28.20 -23.09
CA ALA A 601 2.36 -29.44 -23.16
C ALA A 601 1.99 -30.24 -24.43
N ASN A 602 2.97 -30.91 -25.02
CA ASN A 602 2.76 -31.77 -26.19
C ASN A 602 2.07 -33.10 -25.81
N ARG A 603 1.92 -34.01 -26.79
CA ARG A 603 1.31 -35.35 -26.59
C ARG A 603 2.02 -36.21 -25.54
N SER A 604 3.32 -35.98 -25.31
CA SER A 604 4.10 -36.67 -24.27
C SER A 604 4.03 -35.99 -22.90
N GLY A 605 3.26 -34.91 -22.76
CA GLY A 605 3.17 -34.12 -21.53
C GLY A 605 4.39 -33.25 -21.27
N LYS A 606 5.16 -32.89 -22.31
CA LYS A 606 6.36 -32.06 -22.19
C LYS A 606 6.18 -30.70 -22.83
N THR A 607 6.75 -29.66 -22.23
CA THR A 607 6.95 -28.34 -22.85
C THR A 607 8.35 -27.82 -22.50
N ARG A 608 8.92 -27.00 -23.38
CA ARG A 608 10.23 -26.35 -23.18
C ARG A 608 10.03 -24.84 -23.27
N VAL A 609 10.56 -24.13 -22.28
CA VAL A 609 10.56 -22.67 -22.25
C VAL A 609 12.00 -22.21 -22.20
N LYS A 610 12.32 -21.17 -23.00
CA LYS A 610 13.63 -20.54 -23.04
C LYS A 610 13.52 -19.13 -22.51
N PHE A 611 14.36 -18.79 -21.54
CA PHE A 611 14.46 -17.46 -20.98
C PHE A 611 15.85 -16.89 -21.25
N LYS A 612 15.91 -15.65 -21.75
CA LYS A 612 17.16 -14.89 -21.78
C LYS A 612 17.36 -14.27 -20.40
N VAL A 613 18.27 -14.82 -19.61
CA VAL A 613 18.60 -14.29 -18.29
C VAL A 613 19.56 -13.12 -18.50
N PRO A 614 19.21 -11.89 -18.06
CA PRO A 614 20.09 -10.73 -18.19
C PRO A 614 21.28 -10.84 -17.20
N GLU A 615 22.15 -9.83 -17.21
CA GLU A 615 23.17 -9.64 -16.18
C GLU A 615 22.54 -9.62 -14.77
N PHE A 616 22.67 -10.74 -14.05
CA PHE A 616 22.02 -11.01 -12.78
C PHE A 616 22.83 -12.04 -11.99
N GLN A 617 23.05 -11.79 -10.70
CA GLN A 617 23.70 -12.73 -9.80
C GLN A 617 22.80 -12.99 -8.60
N GLY A 618 22.34 -14.23 -8.43
CA GLY A 618 21.34 -14.60 -7.44
C GLY A 618 20.70 -15.96 -7.71
N THR A 619 19.52 -16.20 -7.15
CA THR A 619 18.74 -17.43 -7.39
C THR A 619 17.45 -17.06 -8.09
N LEU A 620 17.17 -17.73 -9.22
CA LEU A 620 15.86 -17.70 -9.85
C LEU A 620 15.03 -18.84 -9.28
N ARG A 621 13.88 -18.52 -8.67
CA ARG A 621 12.84 -19.50 -8.39
C ARG A 621 12.01 -19.72 -9.65
N LEU A 622 12.09 -20.93 -10.19
CA LEU A 622 11.22 -21.41 -11.24
C LEU A 622 9.89 -21.82 -10.60
N MET A 623 8.78 -21.25 -11.04
CA MET A 623 7.44 -21.56 -10.56
C MET A 623 6.59 -22.03 -11.74
N ALA A 624 6.23 -23.31 -11.75
CA ALA A 624 5.36 -23.88 -12.77
C ALA A 624 3.97 -24.14 -12.21
N VAL A 625 2.96 -23.60 -12.86
CA VAL A 625 1.54 -23.86 -12.57
C VAL A 625 0.96 -24.58 -13.77
N SER A 626 0.38 -25.77 -13.56
CA SER A 626 -0.21 -26.58 -14.62
C SER A 626 -1.65 -26.92 -14.32
N PHE A 627 -2.48 -26.91 -15.36
CA PHE A 627 -3.88 -27.27 -15.27
C PHE A 627 -4.38 -27.94 -16.55
N SER A 628 -5.32 -28.86 -16.38
CA SER A 628 -5.97 -29.57 -17.47
C SER A 628 -7.34 -30.05 -16.99
N LYS A 629 -8.41 -29.50 -17.57
CA LYS A 629 -9.79 -29.77 -17.12
C LYS A 629 -9.93 -29.53 -15.60
N ASP A 630 -10.31 -30.54 -14.84
CA ASP A 630 -10.53 -30.56 -13.40
C ASP A 630 -9.28 -30.95 -12.58
N ARG A 631 -8.11 -31.05 -13.23
CA ARG A 631 -6.85 -31.43 -12.61
C ARG A 631 -5.86 -30.27 -12.57
N PHE A 632 -5.14 -30.16 -11.47
CA PHE A 632 -4.28 -29.02 -11.14
C PHE A 632 -2.98 -29.48 -10.49
N GLY A 633 -1.89 -28.77 -10.74
CA GLY A 633 -0.63 -29.01 -10.06
C GLY A 633 0.27 -27.79 -10.13
N SER A 634 1.18 -27.70 -9.18
CA SER A 634 2.27 -26.74 -9.22
C SER A 634 3.55 -27.36 -8.71
N SER A 635 4.68 -26.79 -9.13
CA SER A 635 6.01 -27.21 -8.71
C SER A 635 6.92 -25.98 -8.73
N GLN A 636 7.97 -26.01 -7.93
CA GLN A 636 9.00 -25.00 -7.94
C GLN A 636 10.38 -25.65 -7.89
N GLU A 637 11.37 -25.00 -8.49
CA GLU A 637 12.79 -25.38 -8.43
C GLU A 637 13.64 -24.10 -8.36
N GLU A 638 14.84 -24.20 -7.80
CA GLU A 638 15.79 -23.09 -7.74
C GLU A 638 16.89 -23.26 -8.80
N VAL A 639 17.26 -22.17 -9.47
CA VAL A 639 18.41 -22.11 -10.39
C VAL A 639 19.34 -20.99 -9.93
N ILE A 640 20.58 -21.35 -9.63
CA ILE A 640 21.61 -20.39 -9.22
C ILE A 640 22.20 -19.73 -10.46
N VAL A 641 22.20 -18.41 -10.50
CA VAL A 641 22.88 -17.60 -11.53
C VAL A 641 24.09 -16.95 -10.88
N ARG A 642 25.30 -17.41 -11.23
CA ARG A 642 26.56 -16.80 -10.77
C ARG A 642 27.70 -17.07 -11.72
N ASP A 643 28.62 -16.12 -11.80
CA ASP A 643 29.93 -16.33 -12.40
C ASP A 643 30.88 -17.07 -11.46
N LYS A 644 32.09 -17.36 -11.95
CA LYS A 644 33.16 -17.96 -11.13
C LYS A 644 33.78 -16.94 -10.18
N ILE A 645 33.87 -15.67 -10.58
CA ILE A 645 34.15 -14.56 -9.67
C ILE A 645 32.83 -13.82 -9.48
N VAL A 646 32.42 -13.62 -8.23
CA VAL A 646 31.21 -12.85 -7.94
C VAL A 646 31.63 -11.56 -7.25
N LEU A 647 31.27 -10.43 -7.86
CA LEU A 647 31.46 -9.10 -7.30
C LEU A 647 30.12 -8.57 -6.80
N THR A 648 30.05 -8.29 -5.50
CA THR A 648 28.85 -7.72 -4.88
C THR A 648 29.19 -6.36 -4.26
N PRO A 649 29.22 -5.29 -5.06
CA PRO A 649 29.39 -3.95 -4.51
C PRO A 649 28.12 -3.48 -3.80
N THR A 650 28.30 -2.69 -2.76
CA THR A 650 27.21 -1.95 -2.13
C THR A 650 27.39 -0.47 -2.34
N PHE A 651 26.44 0.11 -3.07
CA PHE A 651 26.32 1.53 -3.30
C PHE A 651 25.09 2.10 -2.58
N PRO A 652 25.09 3.40 -2.24
CA PRO A 652 23.88 4.10 -1.84
C PRO A 652 22.90 4.20 -3.02
N ARG A 653 21.65 4.58 -2.74
CA ARG A 653 20.61 4.70 -3.79
C ARG A 653 20.82 5.87 -4.76
N PHE A 654 21.57 6.88 -4.33
CA PHE A 654 21.94 8.08 -5.05
C PHE A 654 23.21 8.67 -4.41
N LEU A 655 23.80 9.67 -5.03
CA LEU A 655 24.84 10.52 -4.43
C LEU A 655 24.35 11.96 -4.40
N ALA A 656 24.70 12.71 -3.36
CA ALA A 656 24.65 14.16 -3.37
C ALA A 656 26.05 14.75 -3.58
N ALA A 657 26.11 15.99 -4.07
CA ALA A 657 27.35 16.74 -4.20
C ALA A 657 28.15 16.72 -2.88
N LYS A 658 29.48 16.53 -2.96
CA LYS A 658 30.42 16.40 -1.83
C LYS A 658 30.25 15.19 -0.92
N ASP A 659 29.31 14.28 -1.19
CA ASP A 659 29.24 13.04 -0.43
C ASP A 659 30.56 12.27 -0.58
N ARG A 660 31.09 11.79 0.54
CA ARG A 660 32.23 10.88 0.60
C ARG A 660 31.71 9.52 1.00
N ILE A 661 31.89 8.51 0.16
CA ILE A 661 31.37 7.17 0.39
C ILE A 661 32.49 6.15 0.41
N LYS A 662 32.29 5.13 1.24
CA LYS A 662 33.03 3.88 1.20
C LYS A 662 32.18 2.84 0.49
N ILE A 663 32.72 2.26 -0.57
CA ILE A 663 32.10 1.23 -1.39
C ILE A 663 32.70 -0.11 -0.97
N PRO A 664 32.04 -0.87 -0.08
CA PRO A 664 32.43 -2.24 0.18
C PRO A 664 32.09 -3.09 -1.05
N VAL A 665 33.09 -3.78 -1.58
CA VAL A 665 33.01 -4.72 -2.69
C VAL A 665 33.36 -6.10 -2.15
N SER A 666 32.32 -6.92 -2.01
CA SER A 666 32.54 -8.32 -1.69
C SER A 666 33.01 -9.07 -2.93
N VAL A 667 34.07 -9.86 -2.77
CA VAL A 667 34.70 -10.68 -3.81
C VAL A 667 34.58 -12.12 -3.37
N PHE A 668 33.88 -12.93 -4.16
CA PHE A 668 33.74 -14.35 -3.89
C PHE A 668 34.48 -15.19 -4.94
N ASN A 669 35.29 -16.15 -4.47
CA ASN A 669 36.07 -17.06 -5.31
C ASN A 669 35.34 -18.39 -5.53
N GLY A 670 34.64 -18.51 -6.65
CA GLY A 670 34.04 -19.74 -7.17
C GLY A 670 34.90 -20.45 -8.23
N CYS A 671 36.19 -20.16 -8.33
CA CYS A 671 37.10 -20.73 -9.34
C CYS A 671 37.62 -22.13 -8.98
N GLY A 672 37.38 -22.61 -7.74
CA GLY A 672 37.76 -23.96 -7.29
C GLY A 672 39.22 -24.13 -6.86
N LYS A 673 40.03 -23.07 -6.91
CA LYS A 673 41.42 -23.03 -6.39
C LYS A 673 41.69 -21.72 -5.67
N GLN A 674 42.64 -21.71 -4.75
CA GLN A 674 43.11 -20.47 -4.14
C GLN A 674 43.84 -19.63 -5.20
N ASP A 675 43.60 -18.33 -5.24
CA ASP A 675 44.30 -17.39 -6.12
C ASP A 675 44.32 -15.96 -5.54
N GLU A 676 45.17 -15.10 -6.10
CA GLU A 676 45.16 -13.66 -5.87
C GLU A 676 44.25 -12.97 -6.90
N PHE A 677 43.26 -12.21 -6.42
CA PHE A 677 42.32 -11.47 -7.24
C PHE A 677 42.64 -9.98 -7.20
N SER A 678 42.87 -9.39 -8.37
CA SER A 678 43.02 -7.94 -8.53
C SER A 678 41.66 -7.32 -8.81
N VAL A 679 41.17 -6.47 -7.91
CA VAL A 679 39.89 -5.75 -8.02
C VAL A 679 40.17 -4.29 -8.33
N THR A 680 39.65 -3.80 -9.45
CA THR A 680 39.86 -2.44 -9.94
C THR A 680 38.53 -1.71 -10.00
N LEU A 681 38.48 -0.49 -9.45
CA LEU A 681 37.36 0.45 -9.62
C LEU A 681 37.79 1.55 -10.61
N LYS A 682 36.98 1.76 -11.64
CA LYS A 682 37.01 2.97 -12.46
C LYS A 682 35.69 3.71 -12.29
N ALA A 683 35.75 5.04 -12.37
CA ALA A 683 34.58 5.88 -12.25
C ALA A 683 34.55 6.92 -13.37
N GLU A 684 33.36 7.20 -13.88
CA GLU A 684 33.08 8.23 -14.88
C GLU A 684 32.00 9.18 -14.36
N GLY A 685 32.13 10.47 -14.65
CA GLY A 685 31.24 11.53 -14.16
C GLY A 685 31.88 12.39 -13.07
N PRO A 686 31.09 13.20 -12.34
CA PRO A 686 31.61 14.16 -11.35
C PRO A 686 31.95 13.47 -10.03
N VAL A 687 32.94 12.58 -10.07
CA VAL A 687 33.34 11.76 -8.95
C VAL A 687 34.82 11.42 -9.02
N ASN A 688 35.48 11.37 -7.87
CA ASN A 688 36.89 11.03 -7.75
C ASN A 688 37.08 9.83 -6.83
N ILE A 689 37.92 8.88 -7.25
CA ILE A 689 38.36 7.77 -6.40
C ILE A 689 39.46 8.28 -5.48
N LEU A 690 39.30 8.04 -4.18
CA LEU A 690 40.25 8.42 -3.15
C LEU A 690 41.11 7.21 -2.79
N GLY A 691 42.43 7.36 -2.91
CA GLY A 691 43.38 6.27 -2.70
C GLY A 691 43.58 5.37 -3.93
N PRO A 692 44.06 4.12 -3.76
CA PRO A 692 44.38 3.25 -4.88
C PRO A 692 43.10 2.75 -5.58
N GLY A 693 43.00 2.94 -6.90
CA GLY A 693 41.91 2.40 -7.71
C GLY A 693 41.98 0.89 -7.96
N THR A 694 42.95 0.18 -7.38
CA THR A 694 43.09 -1.27 -7.47
C THR A 694 43.60 -1.86 -6.16
N HIS A 695 42.94 -2.93 -5.71
CA HIS A 695 43.34 -3.71 -4.54
C HIS A 695 43.52 -5.17 -4.94
N LYS A 696 44.35 -5.88 -4.16
CA LYS A 696 44.58 -7.32 -4.32
C LYS A 696 44.07 -8.05 -3.08
N ILE A 697 43.44 -9.19 -3.29
CA ILE A 697 42.96 -10.06 -2.21
C ILE A 697 43.20 -11.53 -2.56
N THR A 698 43.80 -12.29 -1.65
CA THR A 698 43.98 -13.74 -1.82
C THR A 698 42.82 -14.47 -1.19
N LEU A 699 42.12 -15.30 -1.97
CA LEU A 699 40.93 -16.02 -1.51
C LEU A 699 41.06 -17.51 -1.78
N SER A 700 40.80 -18.32 -0.76
CA SER A 700 40.62 -19.78 -0.91
C SER A 700 39.35 -20.11 -1.70
N PRO A 701 39.21 -21.34 -2.24
CA PRO A 701 38.00 -21.77 -2.93
C PRO A 701 36.74 -21.62 -2.08
N GLU A 702 35.65 -21.16 -2.69
CA GLU A 702 34.34 -20.91 -2.07
C GLU A 702 34.41 -19.98 -0.84
N LYS A 703 35.45 -19.15 -0.73
CA LYS A 703 35.54 -18.08 0.27
C LYS A 703 35.25 -16.71 -0.33
N GLU A 704 34.77 -15.84 0.54
CA GLU A 704 34.47 -14.46 0.24
C GLU A 704 35.43 -13.56 1.02
N GLY A 705 35.79 -12.42 0.44
CA GLY A 705 36.53 -11.37 1.15
C GLY A 705 36.12 -9.98 0.69
N LEU A 706 36.48 -8.99 1.49
CA LEU A 706 36.03 -7.63 1.31
C LEU A 706 37.18 -6.72 0.85
N VAL A 707 36.92 -5.97 -0.22
CA VAL A 707 37.74 -4.83 -0.65
C VAL A 707 36.89 -3.57 -0.46
N GLU A 708 37.48 -2.48 0.03
CA GLU A 708 36.76 -1.21 0.21
C GLU A 708 37.43 -0.13 -0.64
N PHE A 709 36.64 0.54 -1.49
CA PHE A 709 37.08 1.73 -2.21
C PHE A 709 36.49 2.98 -1.55
N GLU A 710 37.23 4.07 -1.54
CA GLU A 710 36.70 5.36 -1.09
C GLU A 710 36.52 6.29 -2.29
N VAL A 711 35.40 7.01 -2.31
CA VAL A 711 35.01 7.85 -3.44
C VAL A 711 34.40 9.15 -2.93
N GLN A 712 34.69 10.26 -3.59
CA GLN A 712 34.11 11.57 -3.31
C GLN A 712 33.37 12.11 -4.53
N ALA A 713 32.11 12.49 -4.33
CA ALA A 713 31.34 13.21 -5.33
C ALA A 713 31.80 14.67 -5.43
N ASP A 714 31.95 15.17 -6.65
CA ASP A 714 32.23 16.59 -6.89
C ASP A 714 30.96 17.44 -6.74
N ASN A 715 31.06 18.74 -6.98
CA ASN A 715 29.91 19.66 -6.98
C ASN A 715 28.96 19.47 -8.20
N GLY A 716 29.16 18.44 -9.01
CA GLY A 716 28.44 18.23 -10.27
C GLY A 716 27.03 17.67 -10.12
N LEU A 717 26.35 17.53 -11.27
CA LEU A 717 25.02 16.95 -11.42
C LEU A 717 25.04 15.88 -12.51
N GLY A 718 24.15 14.91 -12.41
CA GLY A 718 23.87 13.99 -13.52
C GLY A 718 24.04 12.54 -13.11
N LYS A 719 24.75 11.78 -13.94
CA LYS A 719 24.93 10.35 -13.75
C LYS A 719 26.40 10.07 -13.48
N VAL A 720 26.65 9.24 -12.48
CA VAL A 720 27.98 8.68 -12.19
C VAL A 720 27.94 7.20 -12.55
N SER A 721 28.92 6.74 -13.32
CA SER A 721 29.10 5.34 -13.67
C SER A 721 30.32 4.78 -12.94
N PHE A 722 30.17 3.61 -12.33
CA PHE A 722 31.23 2.86 -11.69
C PHE A 722 31.41 1.54 -12.43
N HIS A 723 32.63 1.27 -12.85
CA HIS A 723 33.06 0.06 -13.54
C HIS A 723 34.00 -0.70 -12.59
N LEU A 724 33.51 -1.81 -12.04
CA LEU A 724 34.27 -2.69 -11.17
C LEU A 724 34.70 -3.92 -11.96
N THR A 725 36.00 -4.22 -11.95
CA THR A 725 36.55 -5.40 -12.63
C THR A 725 37.35 -6.22 -11.63
N ALA A 726 37.15 -7.54 -11.61
CA ALA A 726 38.02 -8.46 -10.87
C ALA A 726 38.65 -9.47 -11.82
N LYS A 727 39.97 -9.65 -11.70
CA LYS A 727 40.75 -10.62 -12.47
C LYS A 727 41.54 -11.53 -11.53
N GLY A 728 41.49 -12.83 -11.76
CA GLY A 728 42.22 -13.84 -11.02
C GLY A 728 41.84 -15.24 -11.51
N ALA A 729 42.69 -16.25 -11.33
CA ALA A 729 42.42 -17.62 -11.76
C ALA A 729 42.05 -17.78 -13.25
N SER A 730 42.59 -16.92 -14.12
CA SER A 730 42.25 -16.85 -15.56
C SER A 730 40.78 -16.56 -15.86
N GLU A 731 40.03 -16.04 -14.88
CA GLU A 731 38.67 -15.54 -15.04
C GLU A 731 38.66 -14.02 -14.82
N GLU A 732 37.68 -13.37 -15.43
CA GLU A 732 37.41 -11.94 -15.30
C GLU A 732 35.90 -11.73 -15.17
N THR A 733 35.50 -10.87 -14.25
CA THR A 733 34.11 -10.44 -14.08
C THR A 733 34.06 -8.93 -13.95
N GLU A 734 33.05 -8.33 -14.55
CA GLU A 734 32.79 -6.90 -14.51
C GLU A 734 31.41 -6.62 -13.93
N VAL A 735 31.30 -5.57 -13.11
CA VAL A 735 30.02 -5.06 -12.59
C VAL A 735 29.95 -3.57 -12.85
N ASN A 736 28.87 -3.17 -13.53
CA ASN A 736 28.60 -1.79 -13.89
C ASN A 736 27.46 -1.24 -13.06
N VAL A 737 27.72 -0.18 -12.30
CA VAL A 737 26.72 0.49 -11.45
C VAL A 737 26.60 1.94 -11.86
N GLN A 738 25.36 2.42 -11.97
CA GLN A 738 25.08 3.80 -12.31
C GLN A 738 24.25 4.43 -11.20
N LEU A 739 24.70 5.57 -10.68
CA LEU A 739 24.00 6.31 -9.64
C LEU A 739 23.60 7.70 -10.14
N PRO A 740 22.42 8.19 -9.78
CA PRO A 740 22.11 9.60 -9.94
C PRO A 740 22.93 10.42 -8.92
N LEU A 741 23.63 11.44 -9.42
CA LEU A 741 24.25 12.49 -8.62
C LEU A 741 23.33 13.71 -8.64
N ARG A 742 22.75 14.01 -7.49
CA ARG A 742 21.86 15.15 -7.28
C ARG A 742 22.60 16.30 -6.61
N PRO A 743 22.11 17.55 -6.73
CA PRO A 743 22.72 18.64 -5.99
C PRO A 743 22.35 18.54 -4.51
N SER A 744 23.17 19.16 -3.66
CA SER A 744 22.88 19.36 -2.23
C SER A 744 21.73 20.35 -2.00
N SER A 745 21.46 21.23 -2.99
CA SER A 745 20.45 22.29 -2.94
C SER A 745 19.64 22.35 -4.25
N PRO A 746 18.37 22.76 -4.24
CA PRO A 746 17.57 22.87 -5.47
C PRO A 746 18.16 23.91 -6.44
N ALA A 747 17.92 23.72 -7.75
CA ALA A 747 18.31 24.70 -8.76
C ALA A 747 17.46 25.97 -8.64
N ILE A 748 18.11 27.12 -8.82
CA ILE A 748 17.46 28.43 -8.81
C ILE A 748 17.43 28.96 -10.25
N THR A 749 16.31 29.57 -10.63
CA THR A 749 16.15 30.24 -11.92
C THR A 749 16.16 31.76 -11.72
N LYS A 750 17.01 32.45 -12.47
CA LYS A 750 16.93 33.90 -12.72
C LYS A 750 16.44 34.12 -14.15
N SER A 751 15.66 35.16 -14.37
CA SER A 751 15.19 35.51 -15.70
C SER A 751 14.97 37.01 -15.80
N GLY A 752 14.79 37.50 -17.01
CA GLY A 752 14.40 38.86 -17.30
C GLY A 752 13.76 38.96 -18.67
N MET A 753 12.94 39.97 -18.88
CA MET A 753 12.19 40.14 -20.12
C MET A 753 11.93 41.61 -20.42
N GLY A 754 11.55 41.90 -21.65
CA GLY A 754 11.15 43.24 -22.05
C GLY A 754 10.80 43.35 -23.52
N VAL A 755 10.80 44.59 -24.01
CA VAL A 755 10.53 44.93 -25.41
C VAL A 755 11.67 45.74 -25.99
N ILE A 756 11.90 45.55 -27.28
CA ILE A 756 12.87 46.27 -28.09
C ILE A 756 12.10 46.86 -29.26
N THR A 757 12.24 48.17 -29.43
CA THR A 757 11.64 48.93 -30.53
C THR A 757 12.73 49.65 -31.29
N GLU A 758 12.43 50.05 -32.52
CA GLU A 758 13.35 50.84 -33.34
C GLU A 758 13.86 52.09 -32.58
N GLY A 759 15.16 52.37 -32.71
CA GLY A 759 15.82 53.51 -32.05
C GLY A 759 16.20 53.32 -30.57
N LYS A 760 15.89 52.17 -29.95
CA LYS A 760 16.29 51.85 -28.56
C LYS A 760 16.96 50.48 -28.46
N PRO A 761 18.28 50.37 -28.76
CA PRO A 761 19.02 49.13 -28.59
C PRO A 761 19.03 48.68 -27.12
N LEU A 762 18.96 47.36 -26.91
CA LEU A 762 18.99 46.74 -25.59
C LEU A 762 20.39 46.21 -25.29
N THR A 763 20.91 46.46 -24.09
CA THR A 763 22.13 45.83 -23.56
C THR A 763 21.80 44.97 -22.35
N LEU A 764 22.28 43.72 -22.32
CA LEU A 764 22.06 42.76 -21.24
C LEU A 764 23.40 42.13 -20.79
N ALA A 765 23.48 41.78 -19.51
CA ALA A 765 24.52 40.90 -18.95
C ALA A 765 23.83 39.81 -18.12
N LEU A 766 24.12 38.54 -18.42
CA LEU A 766 23.45 37.41 -17.80
C LEU A 766 24.20 36.91 -16.54
N PRO A 767 23.49 36.52 -15.45
CA PRO A 767 24.11 36.05 -14.21
C PRO A 767 24.99 34.80 -14.39
N THR A 768 26.17 34.79 -13.75
CA THR A 768 27.20 33.72 -13.87
C THR A 768 27.46 32.96 -12.56
N ASP A 769 26.71 33.22 -11.49
CA ASP A 769 26.88 32.65 -10.14
C ASP A 769 26.36 31.21 -10.00
N TRP A 770 26.75 30.32 -10.92
CA TRP A 770 26.29 28.94 -11.00
C TRP A 770 27.44 27.95 -10.82
N VAL A 771 27.14 26.78 -10.25
CA VAL A 771 28.07 25.65 -10.26
C VAL A 771 28.24 25.16 -11.68
N SER A 772 29.49 25.11 -12.17
CA SER A 772 29.82 24.68 -13.53
C SER A 772 29.17 23.34 -13.90
N GLY A 773 28.56 23.27 -15.07
CA GLY A 773 27.79 22.13 -15.56
C GLY A 773 26.30 22.21 -15.20
N THR A 774 25.91 23.02 -14.21
CA THR A 774 24.51 23.16 -13.79
C THR A 774 23.78 24.30 -14.50
N GLU A 775 24.54 25.27 -15.04
CA GLU A 775 24.00 26.42 -15.74
C GLU A 775 23.31 26.03 -17.05
N ARG A 776 22.09 26.52 -17.20
CA ARG A 776 21.36 26.60 -18.46
C ARG A 776 21.11 28.05 -18.75
N CYS A 777 21.36 28.46 -19.98
CA CYS A 777 21.12 29.82 -20.45
C CYS A 777 20.22 29.76 -21.67
N GLN A 778 19.19 30.60 -21.69
CA GLN A 778 18.32 30.79 -22.85
C GLN A 778 18.10 32.28 -23.09
N LEU A 779 18.15 32.70 -24.36
CA LEU A 779 17.70 33.99 -24.84
C LEU A 779 16.74 33.77 -26.00
N LEU A 780 15.51 34.23 -25.84
CA LEU A 780 14.43 34.11 -26.82
C LEU A 780 14.00 35.52 -27.26
N LEU A 781 14.05 35.77 -28.57
CA LEU A 781 13.58 36.96 -29.25
C LEU A 781 12.40 36.58 -30.13
N SER A 782 11.32 37.37 -30.12
CA SER A 782 10.12 37.03 -30.91
C SER A 782 9.26 38.24 -31.20
N SER A 783 8.47 38.14 -32.27
CA SER A 783 7.35 39.06 -32.55
C SER A 783 6.12 38.81 -31.70
N PHE A 784 6.07 37.69 -30.98
CA PHE A 784 4.96 37.34 -30.09
C PHE A 784 5.19 37.83 -28.66
N PRO A 785 4.24 38.59 -28.07
CA PRO A 785 4.28 38.98 -26.66
C PRO A 785 4.39 37.80 -25.71
N ALA A 786 3.87 36.63 -26.11
CA ALA A 786 3.85 35.41 -25.31
C ALA A 786 5.24 34.86 -24.95
N VAL A 787 6.30 35.29 -25.63
CA VAL A 787 7.68 34.97 -25.24
C VAL A 787 8.04 35.52 -23.86
N LYS A 788 7.45 36.65 -23.46
CA LYS A 788 7.53 37.17 -22.09
C LYS A 788 7.07 36.14 -21.05
N PHE A 789 6.16 35.24 -21.41
CA PHE A 789 5.61 34.24 -20.50
C PHE A 789 6.31 32.87 -20.60
N SER A 790 7.43 32.75 -21.32
CA SER A 790 8.12 31.46 -21.48
C SER A 790 8.55 30.85 -20.15
N GLY A 791 8.97 31.67 -19.18
CA GLY A 791 9.29 31.23 -17.82
C GLY A 791 8.09 30.69 -17.05
N SER A 792 6.92 31.31 -17.22
CA SER A 792 5.64 30.84 -16.68
C SER A 792 5.22 29.49 -17.25
N LEU A 793 5.41 29.30 -18.56
CA LEU A 793 5.08 28.04 -19.24
C LEU A 793 6.05 26.94 -18.85
N GLN A 794 7.34 27.23 -18.78
CA GLN A 794 8.35 26.29 -18.31
C GLN A 794 8.09 25.89 -16.85
N TYR A 795 7.76 26.84 -15.97
CA TYR A 795 7.39 26.57 -14.59
C TYR A 795 6.22 25.59 -14.50
N LEU A 796 5.17 25.78 -15.30
CA LEU A 796 4.04 24.83 -15.38
C LEU A 796 4.45 23.45 -15.89
N LEU A 797 5.23 23.39 -16.98
CA LEU A 797 5.65 22.14 -17.61
C LEU A 797 6.65 21.34 -16.77
N THR A 798 7.42 22.03 -15.93
CA THR A 798 8.42 21.41 -15.05
C THR A 798 7.93 21.28 -13.61
N TYR A 799 6.71 21.76 -13.29
CA TYR A 799 6.16 21.71 -11.94
C TYR A 799 6.08 20.24 -11.47
N PRO A 800 6.69 19.91 -10.33
CA PRO A 800 6.93 18.50 -10.00
C PRO A 800 5.69 17.79 -9.43
N HIS A 801 4.71 18.55 -8.94
CA HIS A 801 3.55 18.03 -8.22
C HIS A 801 2.38 17.66 -9.13
N GLY A 802 1.42 16.90 -8.59
CA GLY A 802 0.45 16.19 -9.40
C GLY A 802 -0.97 16.14 -8.86
N CYS A 803 -1.42 17.12 -8.06
CA CYS A 803 -2.85 17.22 -7.73
C CYS A 803 -3.69 17.50 -8.99
N ILE A 804 -5.00 17.47 -8.85
CA ILE A 804 -5.96 17.76 -9.91
C ILE A 804 -5.72 19.16 -10.51
N GLU A 805 -5.47 20.16 -9.66
CA GLU A 805 -5.23 21.53 -10.09
C GLU A 805 -3.94 21.63 -10.89
N GLN A 806 -2.82 21.07 -10.39
CA GLN A 806 -1.53 21.15 -11.07
C GLN A 806 -1.51 20.36 -12.38
N THR A 807 -2.15 19.19 -12.38
CA THR A 807 -2.26 18.36 -13.57
C THR A 807 -3.03 19.12 -14.64
N THR A 808 -4.18 19.71 -14.27
CA THR A 808 -5.00 20.55 -15.17
C THR A 808 -4.19 21.75 -15.66
N SER A 809 -3.61 22.53 -14.74
CA SER A 809 -2.84 23.75 -15.04
C SER A 809 -1.64 23.51 -15.94
N ARG A 810 -1.00 22.33 -15.87
CA ARG A 810 0.13 21.98 -16.71
C ARG A 810 -0.27 21.73 -18.17
N VAL A 811 -1.42 21.09 -18.39
CA VAL A 811 -1.84 20.69 -19.75
C VAL A 811 -2.77 21.70 -20.41
N PHE A 812 -3.47 22.54 -19.65
CA PHE A 812 -4.36 23.57 -20.21
C PHE A 812 -3.67 24.48 -21.24
N PRO A 813 -2.48 25.05 -20.96
CA PRO A 813 -1.82 25.94 -21.92
C PRO A 813 -1.40 25.25 -23.22
N LEU A 814 -1.18 23.93 -23.20
CA LEU A 814 -0.78 23.17 -24.39
C LEU A 814 -1.85 23.14 -25.47
N LEU A 815 -3.13 23.42 -25.13
CA LEU A 815 -4.21 23.55 -26.10
C LEU A 815 -4.06 24.80 -27.00
N TYR A 816 -3.38 25.84 -26.52
CA TYR A 816 -3.32 27.14 -27.19
C TYR A 816 -1.90 27.58 -27.58
N PHE A 817 -0.88 27.09 -26.88
CA PHE A 817 0.51 27.54 -27.00
C PHE A 817 1.49 26.42 -27.29
N ASP A 818 1.09 25.37 -28.01
CA ASP A 818 1.94 24.19 -28.28
C ASP A 818 3.30 24.57 -28.90
N GLN A 819 3.34 25.52 -29.84
CA GLN A 819 4.57 26.00 -30.48
C GLN A 819 5.47 26.78 -29.51
N ILE A 820 4.89 27.55 -28.60
CA ILE A 820 5.63 28.31 -27.58
C ILE A 820 6.08 27.39 -26.44
N ALA A 821 5.29 26.38 -26.09
CA ALA A 821 5.66 25.31 -25.15
C ALA A 821 6.86 24.52 -25.68
N LYS A 822 6.84 24.13 -26.96
CA LYS A 822 7.97 23.52 -27.67
C LYS A 822 9.22 24.41 -27.62
N ALA A 823 9.07 25.73 -27.79
CA ALA A 823 10.19 26.66 -27.73
C ALA A 823 10.72 26.90 -26.29
N ALA A 824 9.82 26.96 -25.31
CA ALA A 824 10.12 27.17 -23.90
C ALA A 824 10.83 25.96 -23.29
N GLU A 825 10.33 24.74 -23.49
CA GLU A 825 10.92 23.50 -22.98
C GLU A 825 11.12 22.42 -24.08
N PRO A 826 12.04 22.63 -25.04
CA PRO A 826 12.23 21.71 -26.17
C PRO A 826 12.70 20.32 -25.73
N ALA A 827 13.46 20.22 -24.64
CA ALA A 827 13.93 18.95 -24.09
C ALA A 827 12.77 18.04 -23.69
N LEU A 828 11.65 18.60 -23.24
CA LEU A 828 10.43 17.82 -22.95
C LEU A 828 9.82 17.26 -24.25
N PHE A 829 9.87 18.01 -25.34
CA PHE A 829 9.21 17.65 -26.60
C PHE A 829 10.11 16.99 -27.65
N GLU A 830 11.37 16.69 -27.32
CA GLU A 830 12.35 16.11 -28.24
C GLU A 830 11.96 14.70 -28.71
N LYS A 831 11.32 13.91 -27.83
CA LYS A 831 10.93 12.51 -28.11
C LYS A 831 9.44 12.32 -28.34
N LYS A 832 8.62 13.25 -27.88
CA LYS A 832 7.17 13.14 -27.81
C LYS A 832 6.55 14.50 -28.09
N ALA A 833 5.57 14.55 -28.98
CA ALA A 833 4.87 15.79 -29.30
C ALA A 833 3.92 16.21 -28.16
N PRO A 834 3.51 17.48 -28.06
CA PRO A 834 2.59 17.98 -27.02
C PRO A 834 1.30 17.16 -26.86
N GLU A 835 0.81 16.58 -27.94
CA GLU A 835 -0.36 15.71 -28.00
C GLU A 835 -0.22 14.52 -27.04
N TYR A 836 0.97 13.90 -26.98
CA TYR A 836 1.25 12.82 -26.03
C TYR A 836 1.12 13.27 -24.57
N TYR A 837 1.60 14.48 -24.25
CA TYR A 837 1.50 15.02 -22.88
C TYR A 837 0.07 15.44 -22.52
N LEU A 838 -0.71 15.88 -23.50
CA LEU A 838 -2.13 16.14 -23.36
C LEU A 838 -2.90 14.84 -23.08
N GLU A 839 -2.65 13.77 -23.83
CA GLU A 839 -3.25 12.45 -23.61
C GLU A 839 -2.90 11.89 -22.22
N GLU A 840 -1.62 11.89 -21.82
CA GLU A 840 -1.21 11.46 -20.48
C GLU A 840 -1.84 12.34 -19.36
N GLY A 841 -2.01 13.64 -19.63
CA GLY A 841 -2.71 14.55 -18.74
C GLY A 841 -4.18 14.18 -18.58
N ILE A 842 -4.88 13.93 -19.68
CA ILE A 842 -6.29 13.50 -19.70
C ILE A 842 -6.44 12.18 -18.94
N ASP A 843 -5.60 11.18 -19.23
CA ASP A 843 -5.64 9.88 -18.55
C ASP A 843 -5.40 10.03 -17.04
N LYS A 844 -4.43 10.88 -16.67
CA LYS A 844 -4.14 11.17 -15.26
C LYS A 844 -5.32 11.87 -14.58
N LEU A 845 -5.97 12.85 -15.20
CA LEU A 845 -7.17 13.50 -14.64
C LEU A 845 -8.31 12.49 -14.49
N CYS A 846 -8.56 11.67 -15.51
CA CYS A 846 -9.57 10.62 -15.47
C CYS A 846 -9.34 9.64 -14.31
N SER A 847 -8.08 9.33 -13.97
CA SER A 847 -7.72 8.48 -12.82
C SER A 847 -8.03 9.09 -11.44
N MET A 848 -8.40 10.38 -11.39
CA MET A 848 -8.81 11.08 -10.17
C MET A 848 -10.33 11.19 -10.04
N GLN A 849 -11.12 10.73 -11.02
CA GLN A 849 -12.58 10.82 -10.93
C GLN A 849 -13.12 9.84 -9.88
N LEU A 850 -13.99 10.32 -9.02
CA LEU A 850 -14.68 9.56 -7.98
C LEU A 850 -16.03 9.02 -8.50
N PRO A 851 -16.61 7.97 -7.87
CA PRO A 851 -17.89 7.40 -8.29
C PRO A 851 -19.06 8.40 -8.31
N SER A 852 -18.95 9.49 -7.54
CA SER A 852 -19.90 10.61 -7.50
C SER A 852 -19.87 11.50 -8.76
N GLY A 853 -18.88 11.33 -9.64
CA GLY A 853 -18.70 12.09 -10.88
C GLY A 853 -17.70 13.25 -10.78
N GLY A 854 -17.50 13.80 -9.58
CA GLY A 854 -16.44 14.79 -9.29
C GLY A 854 -15.05 14.14 -9.21
N PHE A 855 -14.02 14.96 -9.05
CA PHE A 855 -12.62 14.53 -8.94
C PHE A 855 -12.07 14.74 -7.53
N SER A 856 -11.16 13.87 -7.13
CA SER A 856 -10.37 14.02 -5.91
C SER A 856 -9.27 15.07 -6.08
N TYR A 857 -8.81 15.67 -4.98
CA TYR A 857 -7.74 16.68 -5.08
C TYR A 857 -6.40 16.05 -5.44
N TRP A 858 -6.01 15.02 -4.69
CA TRP A 858 -4.84 14.21 -5.00
C TRP A 858 -5.26 12.93 -5.71
N PRO A 859 -4.42 12.35 -6.60
CA PRO A 859 -4.69 11.03 -7.12
C PRO A 859 -4.70 10.00 -5.98
N GLY A 860 -5.83 9.32 -5.80
CA GLY A 860 -6.01 8.39 -4.69
C GLY A 860 -6.42 9.05 -3.38
N ASP A 861 -7.20 10.13 -3.43
CA ASP A 861 -7.95 10.69 -2.30
C ASP A 861 -9.45 10.34 -2.50
N SER A 862 -10.19 10.07 -1.43
CA SER A 862 -11.61 9.73 -1.47
C SER A 862 -12.56 10.92 -1.48
N ASN A 863 -12.07 12.13 -1.18
CA ASN A 863 -12.91 13.33 -1.07
C ASN A 863 -12.97 14.10 -2.38
N ILE A 864 -14.17 14.56 -2.74
CA ILE A 864 -14.35 15.44 -3.90
C ILE A 864 -13.75 16.81 -3.56
N ASN A 865 -12.90 17.32 -4.43
CA ASN A 865 -12.54 18.72 -4.42
C ASN A 865 -13.38 19.47 -5.45
N GLU A 866 -14.41 20.19 -4.98
CA GLU A 866 -15.39 20.80 -5.88
C GLU A 866 -14.75 21.77 -6.89
N TRP A 867 -13.88 22.68 -6.43
CA TRP A 867 -13.22 23.65 -7.29
C TRP A 867 -12.32 22.97 -8.34
N GLY A 868 -11.44 22.08 -7.90
CA GLY A 868 -10.54 21.31 -8.76
C GLY A 868 -11.29 20.46 -9.77
N SER A 869 -12.46 19.92 -9.38
CA SER A 869 -13.33 19.15 -10.27
C SER A 869 -13.92 20.00 -11.38
N ILE A 870 -14.47 21.18 -11.06
CA ILE A 870 -15.04 22.10 -12.05
C ILE A 870 -13.93 22.60 -12.98
N TYR A 871 -12.73 22.87 -12.44
CA TYR A 871 -11.59 23.31 -13.23
C TYR A 871 -11.07 22.22 -14.19
N ALA A 872 -10.95 20.98 -13.73
CA ALA A 872 -10.61 19.85 -14.60
C ALA A 872 -11.70 19.61 -15.66
N ALA A 873 -12.97 19.78 -15.31
CA ALA A 873 -14.08 19.70 -16.25
C ALA A 873 -13.97 20.73 -17.37
N HIS A 874 -13.66 21.98 -17.01
CA HIS A 874 -13.42 23.04 -17.99
C HIS A 874 -12.33 22.63 -18.99
N PHE A 875 -11.19 22.13 -18.49
CA PHE A 875 -10.13 21.64 -19.37
C PHE A 875 -10.57 20.47 -20.25
N LEU A 876 -11.21 19.44 -19.69
CA LEU A 876 -11.62 18.25 -20.45
C LEU A 876 -12.61 18.58 -21.57
N ILE A 877 -13.51 19.54 -21.34
CA ILE A 877 -14.45 20.03 -22.36
C ILE A 877 -13.72 20.83 -23.44
N GLU A 878 -12.79 21.72 -23.09
CA GLU A 878 -11.97 22.43 -24.07
C GLU A 878 -11.06 21.48 -24.87
N ALA A 879 -10.51 20.44 -24.24
CA ALA A 879 -9.74 19.39 -24.91
C ALA A 879 -10.59 18.61 -25.91
N LYS A 880 -11.84 18.25 -25.54
CA LYS A 880 -12.81 17.62 -26.45
C LYS A 880 -13.13 18.55 -27.64
N ARG A 881 -13.38 19.84 -27.39
CA ARG A 881 -13.63 20.84 -28.45
C ARG A 881 -12.43 21.03 -29.37
N ALA A 882 -11.22 20.86 -28.85
CA ALA A 882 -9.98 20.88 -29.62
C ALA A 882 -9.68 19.56 -30.36
N GLY A 883 -10.53 18.53 -30.23
CA GLY A 883 -10.43 17.26 -30.97
C GLY A 883 -9.71 16.12 -30.25
N TYR A 884 -9.34 16.27 -28.98
CA TYR A 884 -8.70 15.20 -28.19
C TYR A 884 -9.74 14.20 -27.65
N ALA A 885 -9.36 12.92 -27.60
CA ALA A 885 -10.22 11.87 -27.07
C ALA A 885 -10.33 11.97 -25.54
N VAL A 886 -11.57 12.08 -25.04
CA VAL A 886 -11.89 12.04 -23.61
C VAL A 886 -12.94 10.94 -23.38
N PRO A 887 -12.78 10.05 -22.38
CA PRO A 887 -13.73 8.97 -22.17
C PRO A 887 -15.17 9.45 -21.93
N GLU A 888 -16.14 8.98 -22.72
CA GLU A 888 -17.55 9.39 -22.60
C GLU A 888 -18.18 9.08 -21.24
N ARG A 889 -17.76 7.98 -20.58
CA ARG A 889 -18.18 7.68 -19.20
C ARG A 889 -17.81 8.81 -18.25
N VAL A 890 -16.58 9.33 -18.35
CA VAL A 890 -16.07 10.39 -17.48
C VAL A 890 -16.90 11.66 -17.68
N LEU A 891 -17.09 12.08 -18.93
CA LEU A 891 -17.88 13.27 -19.27
C LEU A 891 -19.33 13.17 -18.81
N LYS A 892 -19.95 11.99 -18.96
CA LYS A 892 -21.35 11.78 -18.55
C LYS A 892 -21.54 11.94 -17.04
N GLU A 893 -20.72 11.28 -16.23
CA GLU A 893 -20.81 11.38 -14.76
C GLU A 893 -20.42 12.79 -14.29
N LEU A 894 -19.45 13.42 -14.96
CA LEU A 894 -19.04 14.79 -14.67
C LEU A 894 -20.16 15.80 -14.97
N ALA A 895 -20.83 15.71 -16.12
CA ALA A 895 -21.95 16.57 -16.46
C ALA A 895 -23.13 16.40 -15.48
N LYS A 896 -23.40 15.16 -15.06
CA LYS A 896 -24.39 14.87 -14.01
C LYS A 896 -24.03 15.54 -12.69
N TRP A 897 -22.77 15.42 -12.27
CA TRP A 897 -22.26 16.04 -11.05
C TRP A 897 -22.29 17.58 -11.12
N LEU A 898 -21.83 18.17 -12.23
CA LEU A 898 -21.90 19.62 -12.46
C LEU A 898 -23.33 20.15 -12.41
N LYS A 899 -24.30 19.42 -12.96
CA LYS A 899 -25.73 19.80 -12.88
C LYS A 899 -26.24 19.77 -11.45
N GLN A 900 -25.75 18.85 -10.60
CA GLN A 900 -26.08 18.86 -9.18
C GLN A 900 -25.50 20.10 -8.49
N ILE A 901 -24.23 20.44 -8.73
CA ILE A 901 -23.60 21.66 -8.19
C ILE A 901 -24.36 22.91 -8.63
N ALA A 902 -24.66 23.02 -9.92
CA ALA A 902 -25.41 24.14 -10.48
C ALA A 902 -26.79 24.33 -9.82
N LYS A 903 -27.46 23.24 -9.40
CA LYS A 903 -28.80 23.29 -8.80
C LYS A 903 -28.84 23.53 -7.29
N ARG A 904 -27.70 23.52 -6.60
CA ARG A 904 -27.67 23.78 -5.15
C ARG A 904 -28.01 25.23 -4.86
N ARG A 905 -28.73 25.47 -3.75
CA ARG A 905 -29.03 26.83 -3.30
C ARG A 905 -27.94 27.29 -2.35
N TYR A 906 -27.14 28.23 -2.80
CA TYR A 906 -26.08 28.84 -2.01
C TYR A 906 -26.34 30.32 -1.76
N ASP A 907 -25.84 30.80 -0.62
CA ASP A 907 -25.89 32.22 -0.24
C ASP A 907 -24.51 32.82 -0.01
N HIS A 908 -23.50 31.99 0.25
CA HIS A 908 -22.14 32.45 0.44
C HIS A 908 -21.44 32.71 -0.91
N LYS A 909 -20.71 33.82 -1.00
CA LYS A 909 -20.03 34.28 -2.23
C LYS A 909 -19.12 33.20 -2.86
N TYR A 910 -18.38 32.45 -2.04
CA TYR A 910 -17.48 31.39 -2.52
C TYR A 910 -18.20 30.19 -3.13
N ASP A 911 -19.35 29.81 -2.58
CA ASP A 911 -20.14 28.69 -3.11
C ASP A 911 -20.88 29.10 -4.39
N LEU A 912 -21.39 30.34 -4.43
CA LEU A 912 -21.95 30.94 -5.65
C LEU A 912 -20.93 30.97 -6.80
N GLN A 913 -19.64 31.19 -6.49
CA GLN A 913 -18.59 31.13 -7.49
C GLN A 913 -18.42 29.73 -8.10
N ARG A 914 -18.44 28.66 -7.29
CA ARG A 914 -18.43 27.28 -7.79
C ARG A 914 -19.68 26.97 -8.60
N GLN A 915 -20.84 27.40 -8.12
CA GLN A 915 -22.12 27.18 -8.78
C GLN A 915 -22.16 27.81 -10.18
N VAL A 916 -21.76 29.08 -10.29
CA VAL A 916 -21.73 29.79 -11.58
C VAL A 916 -20.65 29.21 -12.49
N TYR A 917 -19.50 28.84 -11.96
CA TYR A 917 -18.45 28.22 -12.76
C TYR A 917 -18.89 26.85 -13.33
N ALA A 918 -19.62 26.05 -12.54
CA ALA A 918 -20.21 24.80 -13.02
C ALA A 918 -21.24 25.05 -14.16
N LEU A 919 -22.06 26.09 -14.05
CA LEU A 919 -22.99 26.51 -15.12
C LEU A 919 -22.26 26.98 -16.38
N TYR A 920 -21.16 27.70 -16.22
CA TYR A 920 -20.30 28.13 -17.33
C TYR A 920 -19.75 26.94 -18.08
N VAL A 921 -19.20 25.95 -17.36
CA VAL A 921 -18.66 24.72 -17.96
C VAL A 921 -19.76 23.89 -18.65
N LEU A 922 -20.96 23.79 -18.06
CA LEU A 922 -22.11 23.15 -18.71
C LEU A 922 -22.55 23.88 -19.99
N SER A 923 -22.51 25.21 -19.99
CA SER A 923 -22.85 26.02 -21.16
C SER A 923 -21.82 25.86 -22.28
N LEU A 924 -20.52 25.77 -21.93
CA LEU A 924 -19.43 25.44 -22.87
C LEU A 924 -19.61 24.06 -23.52
N GLU A 925 -20.17 23.08 -22.81
CA GLU A 925 -20.52 21.75 -23.35
C GLU A 925 -21.79 21.78 -24.22
N GLY A 926 -22.48 22.93 -24.33
CA GLY A 926 -23.75 23.06 -25.03
C GLY A 926 -24.97 22.58 -24.23
N LYS A 927 -24.88 22.53 -22.90
CA LYS A 927 -25.96 22.10 -21.97
C LYS A 927 -26.34 23.20 -20.95
N PRO A 928 -26.71 24.42 -21.38
CA PRO A 928 -27.07 25.50 -20.45
C PRO A 928 -28.33 25.16 -19.62
N ASP A 929 -28.35 25.60 -18.36
CA ASP A 929 -29.53 25.50 -17.47
C ASP A 929 -30.15 26.90 -17.30
N LYS A 930 -31.02 27.30 -18.25
CA LYS A 930 -31.60 28.65 -18.31
C LYS A 930 -32.43 29.00 -17.06
N GLU A 931 -33.05 28.01 -16.42
CA GLU A 931 -33.82 28.21 -15.19
C GLU A 931 -32.91 28.70 -14.07
N MET A 932 -31.81 27.97 -13.83
CA MET A 932 -30.85 28.36 -12.81
C MET A 932 -30.12 29.66 -13.15
N MET A 933 -29.80 29.88 -14.43
CA MET A 933 -29.18 31.14 -14.89
C MET A 933 -30.06 32.35 -14.57
N ASN A 934 -31.37 32.27 -14.84
CA ASN A 934 -32.31 33.34 -14.50
C ASN A 934 -32.47 33.50 -12.99
N TYR A 935 -32.60 32.41 -12.24
CA TYR A 935 -32.64 32.47 -10.76
C TYR A 935 -31.41 33.20 -10.19
N LEU A 936 -30.22 32.87 -10.66
CA LEU A 936 -28.98 33.49 -10.20
C LEU A 936 -28.89 34.97 -10.59
N LYS A 937 -29.34 35.32 -11.80
CA LYS A 937 -29.41 36.70 -12.30
C LYS A 937 -30.38 37.56 -11.48
N ASP A 938 -31.55 37.01 -11.12
CA ASP A 938 -32.61 37.78 -10.48
C ASP A 938 -32.44 37.83 -8.94
N GLU A 939 -32.04 36.71 -8.31
CA GLU A 939 -32.04 36.57 -6.85
C GLU A 939 -30.68 36.68 -6.18
N LYS A 940 -29.58 36.41 -6.91
CA LYS A 940 -28.23 36.25 -6.32
C LYS A 940 -27.17 37.17 -6.87
N ILE A 941 -27.44 37.92 -7.95
CA ILE A 941 -26.44 38.70 -8.68
C ILE A 941 -25.65 39.65 -7.76
N GLU A 942 -26.29 40.32 -6.80
CA GLU A 942 -25.61 41.24 -5.87
C GLU A 942 -24.65 40.57 -4.88
N LYS A 943 -24.82 39.26 -4.63
CA LYS A 943 -23.95 38.47 -3.76
C LYS A 943 -22.73 37.89 -4.50
N MET A 944 -22.68 38.01 -5.82
CA MET A 944 -21.65 37.41 -6.67
C MET A 944 -20.36 38.23 -6.75
N SER A 945 -19.22 37.57 -6.96
CA SER A 945 -18.01 38.25 -7.45
C SER A 945 -18.21 38.76 -8.87
N LEU A 946 -17.39 39.75 -9.26
CA LEU A 946 -17.40 40.26 -10.63
C LEU A 946 -17.10 39.17 -11.67
N SER A 947 -16.16 38.26 -11.38
CA SER A 947 -15.88 37.09 -12.22
C SER A 947 -17.09 36.18 -12.42
N SER A 948 -17.86 35.91 -11.37
CA SER A 948 -19.10 35.13 -11.48
C SER A 948 -20.14 35.87 -12.32
N LYS A 949 -20.30 37.20 -12.16
CA LYS A 949 -21.22 37.97 -13.03
C LYS A 949 -20.84 37.84 -14.51
N PHE A 950 -19.54 37.91 -14.82
CA PHE A 950 -19.01 37.73 -16.17
C PHE A 950 -19.24 36.30 -16.69
N GLN A 951 -18.93 35.28 -15.90
CA GLN A 951 -19.18 33.90 -16.28
C GLN A 951 -20.67 33.63 -16.54
N LEU A 952 -21.57 34.20 -15.72
CA LEU A 952 -23.01 34.12 -15.94
C LEU A 952 -23.44 34.84 -17.23
N ALA A 953 -22.86 36.01 -17.53
CA ALA A 953 -23.04 36.68 -18.82
C ALA A 953 -22.61 35.79 -19.99
N ALA A 954 -21.47 35.10 -19.86
CA ALA A 954 -20.99 34.15 -20.86
C ALA A 954 -21.95 32.97 -21.05
N CYS A 955 -22.55 32.44 -19.97
CA CYS A 955 -23.59 31.42 -20.07
C CYS A 955 -24.77 31.90 -20.94
N PHE A 956 -25.26 33.13 -20.72
CA PHE A 956 -26.34 33.71 -21.53
C PHE A 956 -25.92 33.89 -22.99
N GLY A 957 -24.72 34.40 -23.24
CA GLY A 957 -24.18 34.58 -24.60
C GLY A 957 -24.07 33.25 -25.36
N MET A 958 -23.51 32.22 -24.72
CA MET A 958 -23.40 30.86 -25.29
C MET A 958 -24.77 30.19 -25.49
N ALA A 959 -25.78 30.57 -24.71
CA ALA A 959 -27.16 30.10 -24.84
C ALA A 959 -27.99 30.89 -25.86
N GLY A 960 -27.38 31.85 -26.56
CA GLY A 960 -28.00 32.69 -27.60
C GLY A 960 -28.69 33.98 -27.09
N ASP A 961 -28.61 34.28 -25.80
CA ASP A 961 -29.28 35.43 -25.17
C ASP A 961 -28.34 36.64 -25.07
N GLU A 962 -27.83 37.12 -26.21
CA GLU A 962 -26.76 38.13 -26.31
C GLU A 962 -27.10 39.46 -25.61
N GLN A 963 -28.35 39.93 -25.70
CA GLN A 963 -28.79 41.14 -25.02
C GLN A 963 -28.69 41.02 -23.49
N ILE A 964 -29.07 39.87 -22.94
CA ILE A 964 -28.96 39.59 -21.50
C ILE A 964 -27.48 39.52 -21.12
N ALA A 965 -26.67 38.83 -21.91
CA ALA A 965 -25.24 38.73 -21.68
C ALA A 965 -24.58 40.12 -21.60
N LEU A 966 -24.82 40.99 -22.58
CA LEU A 966 -24.27 42.34 -22.62
C LEU A 966 -24.78 43.21 -21.45
N SER A 967 -26.03 43.05 -21.02
CA SER A 967 -26.59 43.79 -19.88
C SER A 967 -25.92 43.49 -18.53
N LEU A 968 -25.27 42.32 -18.43
CA LEU A 968 -24.54 41.89 -17.22
C LEU A 968 -23.08 42.34 -17.21
N LEU A 969 -22.58 42.91 -18.31
CA LEU A 969 -21.21 43.42 -18.42
C LEU A 969 -21.17 44.93 -18.14
N PRO A 970 -20.39 45.39 -17.14
CA PRO A 970 -20.23 46.80 -16.87
C PRO A 970 -19.35 47.47 -17.94
N VAL A 971 -19.74 48.68 -18.35
CA VAL A 971 -19.06 49.47 -19.40
C VAL A 971 -17.59 49.77 -19.06
N GLY A 972 -17.26 49.93 -17.77
CA GLY A 972 -15.89 50.11 -17.26
C GLY A 972 -15.50 48.99 -16.29
N VAL A 973 -14.36 48.35 -16.53
CA VAL A 973 -13.81 47.28 -15.67
C VAL A 973 -12.40 47.65 -15.23
N SER A 974 -12.20 47.77 -13.93
CA SER A 974 -10.87 47.91 -13.33
C SER A 974 -10.32 46.54 -12.89
N PRO A 975 -8.99 46.34 -12.91
CA PRO A 975 -8.38 45.13 -12.39
C PRO A 975 -8.78 44.88 -10.94
N GLN A 976 -9.23 43.65 -10.66
CA GLN A 976 -9.67 43.22 -9.34
C GLN A 976 -8.48 42.92 -8.43
N ALA A 977 -8.56 43.38 -7.19
CA ALA A 977 -7.67 43.00 -6.11
C ALA A 977 -8.45 42.15 -5.09
N VAL A 978 -8.03 40.89 -4.91
CA VAL A 978 -8.66 39.97 -3.95
C VAL A 978 -7.63 39.36 -3.02
N GLN A 979 -8.08 38.96 -1.83
CA GLN A 979 -7.23 38.23 -0.89
C GLN A 979 -6.88 36.86 -1.48
N ARG A 980 -5.59 36.49 -1.38
CA ARG A 980 -5.09 35.19 -1.83
C ARG A 980 -5.52 34.09 -0.87
N GLU A 981 -6.10 33.03 -1.41
CA GLU A 981 -6.45 31.82 -0.65
C GLU A 981 -5.36 30.76 -0.78
N THR A 982 -5.12 30.02 0.31
CA THR A 982 -4.21 28.86 0.35
C THR A 982 -4.95 27.54 0.16
N GLY A 983 -6.28 27.55 0.25
CA GLY A 983 -7.21 26.44 0.05
C GLY A 983 -8.55 26.93 -0.54
N GLY A 984 -9.62 26.15 -0.46
CA GLY A 984 -10.93 26.56 -0.95
C GLY A 984 -11.01 26.73 -2.49
N ASN A 985 -11.35 27.93 -2.97
CA ASN A 985 -11.47 28.22 -4.41
C ASN A 985 -10.13 28.64 -5.02
N LEU A 986 -9.07 28.83 -4.22
CA LEU A 986 -7.76 29.31 -4.67
C LEU A 986 -7.85 30.71 -5.30
N ASN A 987 -8.67 31.58 -4.71
CA ASN A 987 -8.87 32.95 -5.20
C ASN A 987 -7.57 33.75 -5.23
N SER A 988 -7.33 34.48 -6.33
CA SER A 988 -6.24 35.43 -6.45
C SER A 988 -6.54 36.52 -7.48
N SER A 989 -5.90 37.68 -7.34
CA SER A 989 -6.11 38.82 -8.24
C SER A 989 -5.77 38.49 -9.70
N VAL A 990 -4.71 37.72 -9.94
CA VAL A 990 -4.31 37.32 -11.31
C VAL A 990 -5.39 36.43 -11.92
N ARG A 991 -5.86 35.44 -11.17
CA ARG A 991 -6.88 34.50 -11.64
C ARG A 991 -8.21 35.20 -11.92
N GLU A 992 -8.66 36.07 -11.01
CA GLU A 992 -9.89 36.86 -11.20
C GLU A 992 -9.84 37.67 -12.50
N ASN A 993 -8.76 38.42 -12.72
CA ASN A 993 -8.60 39.23 -13.92
C ASN A 993 -8.47 38.39 -15.20
N ALA A 994 -7.86 37.20 -15.11
CA ALA A 994 -7.78 36.27 -16.22
C ALA A 994 -9.17 35.69 -16.59
N ILE A 995 -10.01 35.37 -15.61
CA ILE A 995 -11.40 34.91 -15.86
C ILE A 995 -12.22 36.01 -16.55
N LEU A 996 -12.09 37.27 -16.12
CA LEU A 996 -12.77 38.39 -16.79
C LEU A 996 -12.34 38.49 -18.26
N LEU A 997 -11.04 38.36 -18.54
CA LEU A 997 -10.50 38.41 -19.89
C LEU A 997 -10.90 37.20 -20.75
N ASP A 998 -10.90 35.99 -20.18
CA ASP A 998 -11.36 34.75 -20.85
C ASP A 998 -12.82 34.90 -21.30
N VAL A 999 -13.70 35.34 -20.41
CA VAL A 999 -15.11 35.60 -20.73
C VAL A 999 -15.25 36.63 -21.85
N LEU A 1000 -14.60 37.79 -21.72
CA LEU A 1000 -14.65 38.82 -22.76
C LEU A 1000 -14.13 38.31 -24.10
N SER A 1001 -13.12 37.44 -24.09
CA SER A 1001 -12.60 36.84 -25.31
C SER A 1001 -13.61 35.96 -26.04
N GLU A 1002 -14.60 35.39 -25.35
CA GLU A 1002 -15.66 34.56 -25.94
C GLU A 1002 -16.83 35.42 -26.44
N ILE A 1003 -17.36 36.34 -25.62
CA ILE A 1003 -18.63 37.04 -25.91
C ILE A 1003 -18.49 38.51 -26.33
N SER A 1004 -17.37 39.19 -26.02
CA SER A 1004 -17.18 40.60 -26.37
C SER A 1004 -15.69 40.97 -26.54
N PRO A 1005 -14.99 40.49 -27.59
CA PRO A 1005 -13.54 40.65 -27.73
C PRO A 1005 -13.08 42.10 -27.93
N GLN A 1006 -13.97 42.99 -28.33
CA GLN A 1006 -13.71 44.42 -28.54
C GLN A 1006 -14.04 45.28 -27.32
N HIS A 1007 -14.42 44.68 -26.19
CA HIS A 1007 -14.79 45.43 -24.98
C HIS A 1007 -13.61 46.32 -24.50
N PRO A 1008 -13.85 47.58 -24.08
CA PRO A 1008 -12.78 48.51 -23.65
C PRO A 1008 -11.92 47.99 -22.48
N ALA A 1009 -12.45 47.05 -21.70
CA ALA A 1009 -11.73 46.39 -20.61
C ALA A 1009 -10.61 45.44 -21.06
N VAL A 1010 -10.68 44.89 -22.28
CA VAL A 1010 -9.71 43.92 -22.79
C VAL A 1010 -8.27 44.43 -22.70
N PRO A 1011 -7.91 45.61 -23.27
CA PRO A 1011 -6.54 46.12 -23.17
C PRO A 1011 -6.11 46.42 -21.72
N VAL A 1012 -7.03 46.82 -20.84
CA VAL A 1012 -6.74 47.09 -19.42
C VAL A 1012 -6.39 45.80 -18.68
N LEU A 1013 -7.16 44.74 -18.88
CA LEU A 1013 -6.94 43.44 -18.26
C LEU A 1013 -5.68 42.75 -18.81
N VAL A 1014 -5.43 42.84 -20.12
CA VAL A 1014 -4.18 42.35 -20.74
C VAL A 1014 -2.97 43.01 -20.10
N LYS A 1015 -3.00 44.34 -19.91
CA LYS A 1015 -1.93 45.07 -19.24
C LYS A 1015 -1.76 44.61 -17.79
N ALA A 1016 -2.85 44.51 -17.02
CA ALA A 1016 -2.79 44.09 -15.62
C ALA A 1016 -2.21 42.67 -15.44
N LEU A 1017 -2.56 41.73 -16.31
CA LEU A 1017 -2.00 40.38 -16.28
C LEU A 1017 -0.51 40.38 -16.63
N THR A 1018 -0.11 41.21 -17.61
CA THR A 1018 1.30 41.35 -18.01
C THR A 1018 2.13 41.97 -16.88
N ASP A 1019 1.67 43.08 -16.29
CA ASP A 1019 2.33 43.76 -15.16
C ASP A 1019 2.46 42.83 -13.93
N ALA A 1020 1.47 41.96 -13.70
CA ALA A 1020 1.52 40.98 -12.61
C ALA A 1020 2.58 39.89 -12.82
N ALA A 1021 2.86 39.50 -14.07
CA ALA A 1021 3.94 38.59 -14.39
C ALA A 1021 5.32 39.26 -14.24
N ASP A 1022 5.43 40.53 -14.65
CA ASP A 1022 6.69 41.28 -14.67
C ASP A 1022 7.31 41.44 -13.26
N LYS A 1023 6.50 41.52 -12.19
CA LYS A 1023 7.00 41.68 -10.80
C LYS A 1023 7.95 40.57 -10.34
N ASN A 1024 7.73 39.34 -10.79
CA ASN A 1024 8.50 38.15 -10.39
C ASN A 1024 9.02 37.35 -11.60
N ASN A 1025 8.98 37.94 -12.81
CA ASN A 1025 9.23 37.28 -14.10
C ASN A 1025 8.38 36.02 -14.37
N ARG A 1026 7.26 35.87 -13.65
CA ARG A 1026 6.22 34.83 -13.80
C ARG A 1026 5.01 35.17 -12.91
N TRP A 1027 3.86 34.54 -13.17
CA TRP A 1027 2.79 34.46 -12.19
C TRP A 1027 3.12 33.45 -11.08
N SER A 1028 2.54 33.64 -9.89
CA SER A 1028 3.03 33.02 -8.65
C SER A 1028 2.66 31.55 -8.52
N THR A 1029 1.47 31.14 -8.98
CA THR A 1029 0.96 29.76 -8.79
C THR A 1029 0.61 29.09 -10.12
N THR A 1030 0.54 27.76 -10.13
CA THR A 1030 0.14 26.97 -11.32
C THR A 1030 -1.20 27.44 -11.90
N GLN A 1031 -2.19 27.67 -11.05
CA GLN A 1031 -3.53 28.11 -11.47
C GLN A 1031 -3.51 29.48 -12.16
N GLU A 1032 -2.78 30.44 -11.58
CA GLU A 1032 -2.67 31.78 -12.15
C GLU A 1032 -2.05 31.74 -13.55
N ASN A 1033 -0.98 30.95 -13.70
CA ASN A 1033 -0.33 30.77 -14.98
C ASN A 1033 -1.31 30.18 -16.00
N ALA A 1034 -2.04 29.12 -15.64
CA ALA A 1034 -2.93 28.43 -16.57
C ALA A 1034 -4.14 29.29 -17.01
N PHE A 1035 -4.80 30.00 -16.09
CA PHE A 1035 -5.89 30.92 -16.47
C PHE A 1035 -5.38 32.11 -17.27
N ALA A 1036 -4.23 32.68 -16.91
CA ALA A 1036 -3.65 33.79 -17.67
C ALA A 1036 -3.28 33.36 -19.10
N PHE A 1037 -2.68 32.17 -19.25
CA PHE A 1037 -2.45 31.60 -20.59
C PHE A 1037 -3.76 31.40 -21.34
N LEU A 1038 -4.76 30.74 -20.76
CA LEU A 1038 -6.05 30.53 -21.41
C LEU A 1038 -6.62 31.84 -21.98
N ALA A 1039 -6.74 32.87 -21.13
CA ALA A 1039 -7.33 34.15 -21.51
C ALA A 1039 -6.49 34.90 -22.56
N LEU A 1040 -5.18 35.01 -22.36
CA LEU A 1040 -4.28 35.68 -23.30
C LEU A 1040 -4.21 34.93 -24.64
N GLY A 1041 -4.23 33.61 -24.62
CA GLY A 1041 -4.18 32.77 -25.82
C GLY A 1041 -5.39 32.97 -26.73
N LYS A 1042 -6.59 33.03 -26.14
CA LYS A 1042 -7.84 33.29 -26.88
C LYS A 1042 -7.87 34.70 -27.49
N ILE A 1043 -7.39 35.72 -26.77
CA ILE A 1043 -7.30 37.10 -27.28
C ILE A 1043 -6.22 37.23 -28.36
N LEU A 1044 -5.04 36.62 -28.16
CA LEU A 1044 -3.92 36.71 -29.10
C LEU A 1044 -4.20 35.99 -30.43
N LYS A 1045 -4.93 34.88 -30.45
CA LYS A 1045 -5.40 34.25 -31.71
C LYS A 1045 -6.22 35.19 -32.59
N LYS A 1046 -6.79 36.26 -32.02
CA LYS A 1046 -7.62 37.25 -32.71
C LYS A 1046 -6.85 38.52 -33.14
N GLN A 1047 -5.55 38.64 -32.85
CA GLN A 1047 -4.69 39.77 -33.26
C GLN A 1047 -3.47 39.30 -34.09
N SER A 1048 -3.17 39.94 -35.22
CA SER A 1048 -2.02 39.63 -36.10
C SER A 1048 -0.82 40.55 -35.83
N GLY A 1049 0.40 40.00 -35.72
CA GLY A 1049 1.63 40.74 -35.37
C GLY A 1049 2.32 41.46 -36.53
N GLY A 1050 3.00 42.58 -36.24
CA GLY A 1050 3.80 43.39 -37.20
C GLY A 1050 5.19 42.81 -37.54
N LYS A 1051 5.82 43.29 -38.63
CA LYS A 1051 7.11 42.78 -39.16
C LYS A 1051 8.32 43.60 -38.68
N PHE A 1052 9.47 42.96 -38.41
CA PHE A 1052 10.75 43.62 -38.08
C PHE A 1052 11.98 42.77 -38.47
N LYS A 1053 13.17 43.39 -38.51
CA LYS A 1053 14.48 42.72 -38.61
C LYS A 1053 15.38 43.15 -37.45
N GLY A 1054 16.21 42.26 -36.91
CA GLY A 1054 17.10 42.57 -35.80
C GLY A 1054 18.49 41.95 -35.89
N LYS A 1055 19.43 42.49 -35.11
CA LYS A 1055 20.82 42.03 -34.98
C LYS A 1055 21.18 41.83 -33.51
N LEU A 1056 21.78 40.68 -33.19
CA LEU A 1056 22.35 40.35 -31.88
C LEU A 1056 23.89 40.45 -31.97
N ARG A 1057 24.51 41.21 -31.07
CA ARG A 1057 25.96 41.30 -30.90
C ARG A 1057 26.41 40.76 -29.55
N LEU A 1058 27.57 40.13 -29.50
CA LEU A 1058 28.26 39.70 -28.27
C LEU A 1058 29.61 40.42 -28.19
N ASP A 1059 29.86 41.16 -27.11
CA ASP A 1059 31.07 41.98 -26.91
C ASP A 1059 31.43 42.92 -28.09
N GLY A 1060 30.43 43.33 -28.88
CA GLY A 1060 30.58 44.23 -30.03
C GLY A 1060 30.58 43.54 -31.40
N ASP A 1061 30.82 42.23 -31.46
CA ASP A 1061 30.80 41.47 -32.72
C ASP A 1061 29.38 41.00 -33.06
N THR A 1062 29.01 41.09 -34.35
CA THR A 1062 27.71 40.57 -34.80
C THR A 1062 27.69 39.06 -34.69
N TYR A 1063 26.84 38.56 -33.79
CA TYR A 1063 26.70 37.14 -33.52
C TYR A 1063 25.65 36.50 -34.42
N GLN A 1064 24.46 37.12 -34.52
CA GLN A 1064 23.38 36.59 -35.36
C GLN A 1064 22.35 37.65 -35.77
N GLU A 1065 21.80 37.54 -36.98
CA GLU A 1065 20.64 38.32 -37.44
C GLU A 1065 19.34 37.53 -37.29
N PHE A 1066 18.22 38.22 -37.02
CA PHE A 1066 16.90 37.61 -36.84
C PHE A 1066 15.77 38.47 -37.42
N SER A 1067 14.55 37.93 -37.45
CA SER A 1067 13.36 38.57 -38.05
C SER A 1067 12.11 38.33 -37.20
N GLU A 1068 10.93 38.66 -37.71
CA GLU A 1068 9.64 38.40 -37.06
C GLU A 1068 9.37 36.91 -36.76
N LYS A 1069 10.13 35.98 -37.37
CA LYS A 1069 10.10 34.55 -37.05
C LYS A 1069 10.73 34.21 -35.68
N GLY A 1070 11.41 35.17 -35.05
CA GLY A 1070 12.08 35.03 -33.76
C GLY A 1070 13.46 34.39 -33.82
N LEU A 1071 14.13 34.33 -32.67
CA LEU A 1071 15.44 33.72 -32.45
C LEU A 1071 15.47 33.08 -31.06
N ASN A 1072 15.88 31.82 -30.95
CA ASN A 1072 15.98 31.11 -29.68
C ASN A 1072 17.39 30.55 -29.49
N LEU A 1073 18.17 31.18 -28.64
CA LEU A 1073 19.53 30.77 -28.30
C LEU A 1073 19.54 30.05 -26.97
N LYS A 1074 20.11 28.83 -26.93
CA LYS A 1074 20.17 27.98 -25.73
C LYS A 1074 21.60 27.55 -25.46
N GLU A 1075 22.47 28.52 -25.25
CA GLU A 1075 23.89 28.30 -25.24
C GLU A 1075 24.58 29.06 -24.11
N LYS A 1076 25.55 28.38 -23.49
CA LYS A 1076 26.31 28.89 -22.34
C LYS A 1076 27.25 30.04 -22.73
N THR A 1077 27.57 30.17 -24.02
CA THR A 1077 28.41 31.24 -24.58
C THR A 1077 27.86 32.64 -24.31
N LEU A 1078 26.56 32.78 -24.04
CA LEU A 1078 25.92 34.04 -23.64
C LEU A 1078 26.26 34.48 -22.21
N LEU A 1079 26.68 33.55 -21.34
CA LEU A 1079 27.01 33.85 -19.94
C LEU A 1079 28.34 34.61 -19.85
N GLY A 1080 28.39 35.67 -19.05
CA GLY A 1080 29.60 36.48 -18.86
C GLY A 1080 29.97 37.39 -20.04
N LYS A 1081 29.12 37.47 -21.07
CA LYS A 1081 29.27 38.34 -22.25
C LYS A 1081 28.36 39.57 -22.18
N LYS A 1082 28.75 40.66 -22.84
CA LYS A 1082 27.87 41.82 -23.07
C LYS A 1082 27.00 41.55 -24.29
N ILE A 1083 25.70 41.39 -24.09
CA ILE A 1083 24.73 41.10 -25.17
C ILE A 1083 24.08 42.41 -25.61
N GLU A 1084 24.16 42.74 -26.90
CA GLU A 1084 23.51 43.92 -27.48
C GLU A 1084 22.51 43.50 -28.57
N ILE A 1085 21.31 44.07 -28.55
CA ILE A 1085 20.22 43.70 -29.47
C ILE A 1085 19.63 44.96 -30.10
N GLU A 1086 19.67 45.03 -31.43
CA GLU A 1086 19.12 46.11 -32.26
C GLU A 1086 17.98 45.59 -33.15
N VAL A 1087 16.93 46.39 -33.32
CA VAL A 1087 15.77 46.06 -34.18
C VAL A 1087 15.40 47.25 -35.05
N THR A 1088 15.00 46.99 -36.30
CA THR A 1088 14.56 47.96 -37.31
C THR A 1088 13.21 47.55 -37.90
N GLY A 1089 12.34 48.53 -38.18
CA GLY A 1089 10.97 48.33 -38.66
C GLY A 1089 9.86 48.62 -37.63
N SER A 1090 8.60 48.54 -38.09
CA SER A 1090 7.41 48.96 -37.31
C SER A 1090 6.88 47.93 -36.31
N GLY A 1091 7.43 46.71 -36.29
CA GLY A 1091 7.06 45.66 -35.34
C GLY A 1091 7.83 45.74 -34.02
N THR A 1092 7.18 45.35 -32.91
CA THR A 1092 7.81 45.23 -31.59
C THR A 1092 8.49 43.86 -31.44
N CYS A 1093 9.76 43.85 -31.05
CA CYS A 1093 10.44 42.61 -30.66
C CYS A 1093 10.38 42.42 -29.15
N TYR A 1094 9.95 41.26 -28.70
CA TYR A 1094 9.95 40.84 -27.30
C TYR A 1094 11.20 40.03 -27.03
N TYR A 1095 11.84 40.25 -25.88
CA TYR A 1095 12.94 39.41 -25.43
C TYR A 1095 12.61 38.76 -24.08
N TYR A 1096 13.07 37.53 -23.91
CA TYR A 1096 13.08 36.80 -22.66
C TYR A 1096 14.44 36.12 -22.53
N TRP A 1097 15.11 36.32 -21.40
CA TRP A 1097 16.27 35.53 -21.05
C TRP A 1097 16.05 34.80 -19.73
N GLN A 1098 16.72 33.67 -19.60
CA GLN A 1098 16.71 32.87 -18.40
C GLN A 1098 18.08 32.26 -18.17
N THR A 1099 18.53 32.30 -16.92
CA THR A 1099 19.64 31.51 -16.44
C THR A 1099 19.18 30.64 -15.27
N CYS A 1100 19.46 29.35 -15.31
CA CYS A 1100 19.10 28.40 -14.24
C CYS A 1100 20.34 27.64 -13.83
N GLY A 1101 20.58 27.49 -12.52
CA GLY A 1101 21.73 26.75 -12.03
C GLY A 1101 21.64 26.51 -10.52
N VAL A 1102 22.52 25.66 -10.02
CA VAL A 1102 22.68 25.43 -8.57
C VAL A 1102 23.69 26.46 -8.05
N ARG A 1103 23.41 27.07 -6.90
CA ARG A 1103 24.37 27.98 -6.25
C ARG A 1103 25.52 27.20 -5.61
N PRO A 1104 26.76 27.71 -5.65
CA PRO A 1104 27.86 27.13 -4.87
C PRO A 1104 27.61 27.31 -3.35
N GLY A 1105 27.64 26.23 -2.57
CA GLY A 1105 27.55 26.28 -1.10
C GLY A 1105 26.60 25.24 -0.48
N VAL A 1106 26.80 24.93 0.81
CA VAL A 1106 25.94 24.02 1.61
C VAL A 1106 25.18 24.79 2.71
N ASP A 1107 25.70 25.95 3.12
CA ASP A 1107 25.06 26.83 4.08
C ASP A 1107 23.84 27.50 3.43
N VAL A 1108 22.67 27.00 3.79
CA VAL A 1108 21.40 27.64 3.45
C VAL A 1108 20.98 28.43 4.67
N GLU A 1109 20.77 29.74 4.50
CA GLU A 1109 20.23 30.59 5.55
C GLU A 1109 18.89 30.02 6.02
N GLU A 1110 18.76 29.76 7.32
CA GLU A 1110 17.48 29.31 7.88
C GLU A 1110 16.48 30.45 7.80
N ILE A 1111 15.31 30.18 7.22
CA ILE A 1111 14.27 31.17 6.98
C ILE A 1111 12.96 30.58 7.48
N ASP A 1112 12.20 31.36 8.26
CA ASP A 1112 10.81 31.06 8.60
C ASP A 1112 9.94 32.25 8.20
N LYS A 1113 9.03 32.03 7.24
CA LYS A 1113 8.05 33.02 6.79
C LYS A 1113 6.66 32.45 7.02
N GLY A 1114 6.10 32.71 8.20
CA GLY A 1114 4.73 32.33 8.57
C GLY A 1114 4.44 30.82 8.70
N ILE A 1115 5.42 29.95 8.46
CA ILE A 1115 5.47 28.52 8.73
C ILE A 1115 6.82 28.23 9.40
N THR A 1116 6.89 27.21 10.25
CA THR A 1116 8.14 26.59 10.70
C THR A 1116 8.14 25.11 10.38
N VAL A 1117 9.30 24.58 9.97
CA VAL A 1117 9.56 23.14 9.91
C VAL A 1117 10.91 22.84 10.54
N ARG A 1118 11.01 21.78 11.34
CA ARG A 1118 12.26 21.33 11.98
C ARG A 1118 12.39 19.82 11.87
N ARG A 1119 13.61 19.34 11.67
CA ARG A 1119 13.95 17.91 11.60
C ARG A 1119 14.92 17.53 12.70
N THR A 1120 14.68 16.41 13.35
CA THR A 1120 15.57 15.84 14.37
C THR A 1120 15.74 14.35 14.13
N ILE A 1121 16.97 13.85 14.25
CA ILE A 1121 17.27 12.41 14.16
C ILE A 1121 17.37 11.84 15.58
N LEU A 1122 16.66 10.75 15.80
CA LEU A 1122 16.51 10.05 17.06
C LEU A 1122 17.00 8.60 16.91
N ASP A 1123 17.27 7.93 18.01
CA ASP A 1123 17.45 6.49 18.06
C ASP A 1123 16.11 5.73 18.04
N ARG A 1124 16.16 4.40 18.09
CA ARG A 1124 14.98 3.50 18.08
C ARG A 1124 14.06 3.72 19.30
N ASP A 1125 14.56 4.31 20.38
CA ASP A 1125 13.82 4.57 21.62
C ASP A 1125 13.28 6.01 21.70
N GLY A 1126 13.48 6.81 20.64
CA GLY A 1126 13.00 8.19 20.55
C GLY A 1126 13.90 9.23 21.22
N LYS A 1127 15.15 8.89 21.56
CA LYS A 1127 16.12 9.83 22.14
C LYS A 1127 16.99 10.48 21.05
N PRO A 1128 17.39 11.76 21.19
CA PRO A 1128 18.27 12.43 20.22
C PRO A 1128 19.58 11.66 19.97
N LEU A 1129 19.97 11.56 18.70
CA LEU A 1129 21.17 10.84 18.26
C LEU A 1129 22.22 11.81 17.69
N ASP A 1130 23.51 11.59 17.99
CA ASP A 1130 24.60 12.31 17.33
C ASP A 1130 24.70 11.88 15.86
N CYS A 1131 24.32 12.80 14.97
CA CYS A 1131 24.26 12.56 13.52
C CYS A 1131 25.65 12.42 12.88
N ARG A 1132 26.73 12.86 13.53
CA ARG A 1132 28.09 12.81 12.96
C ARG A 1132 28.74 11.42 13.04
N LYS A 1133 28.19 10.52 13.86
CA LYS A 1133 28.76 9.18 14.13
C LYS A 1133 27.66 8.14 14.29
N ILE A 1134 26.77 8.05 13.32
CA ILE A 1134 25.73 7.03 13.28
C ILE A 1134 26.40 5.67 12.98
N PRO A 1135 26.24 4.65 13.82
CA PRO A 1135 26.82 3.34 13.54
C PRO A 1135 26.23 2.71 12.27
N HIS A 1136 27.05 1.98 11.53
CA HIS A 1136 26.67 1.24 10.34
C HIS A 1136 25.57 0.21 10.66
N ALA A 1137 24.63 0.04 9.73
CA ALA A 1137 23.42 -0.77 9.86
C ALA A 1137 22.45 -0.36 10.98
N ARG A 1138 22.69 0.76 11.70
CA ARG A 1138 21.80 1.25 12.76
C ARG A 1138 20.51 1.82 12.17
N MET A 1139 19.38 1.43 12.74
CA MET A 1139 18.10 2.10 12.48
C MET A 1139 18.01 3.40 13.28
N VAL A 1140 17.52 4.45 12.64
CA VAL A 1140 17.29 5.78 13.21
C VAL A 1140 15.85 6.20 12.95
N VAL A 1141 15.32 7.08 13.79
CA VAL A 1141 13.98 7.66 13.63
C VAL A 1141 14.10 9.14 13.34
N VAL A 1142 13.48 9.62 12.28
CA VAL A 1142 13.44 11.03 11.93
C VAL A 1142 12.12 11.63 12.39
N LYS A 1143 12.22 12.65 13.25
CA LYS A 1143 11.10 13.48 13.72
C LYS A 1143 11.02 14.75 12.88
N ILE A 1144 9.86 15.00 12.29
CA ILE A 1144 9.53 16.27 11.61
C ILE A 1144 8.49 17.00 12.45
N GLU A 1145 8.83 18.21 12.91
CA GLU A 1145 7.93 19.11 13.64
C GLU A 1145 7.57 20.28 12.73
N MET A 1146 6.27 20.61 12.64
CA MET A 1146 5.76 21.65 11.74
C MET A 1146 4.62 22.47 12.38
N GLU A 1147 4.60 23.77 12.11
CA GLU A 1147 3.63 24.72 12.69
C GLU A 1147 3.35 25.89 11.74
N ALA A 1148 2.09 26.34 11.67
CA ALA A 1148 1.73 27.59 10.99
C ALA A 1148 1.68 28.76 12.00
N LEU A 1149 2.48 29.79 11.75
CA LEU A 1149 2.68 30.91 12.70
C LEU A 1149 1.69 32.07 12.51
N SER A 1150 1.09 32.20 11.32
CA SER A 1150 0.36 33.40 10.91
C SER A 1150 -1.15 33.21 10.78
N LYS A 1151 -1.58 32.10 10.19
CA LYS A 1151 -2.98 31.72 9.95
C LYS A 1151 -3.06 30.23 9.67
N ASN A 1152 -4.27 29.70 9.49
CA ASN A 1152 -4.44 28.35 8.96
C ASN A 1152 -3.91 28.30 7.53
N LEU A 1153 -3.13 27.27 7.22
CA LEU A 1153 -2.52 27.10 5.90
C LEU A 1153 -2.85 25.71 5.37
N GLU A 1154 -3.60 25.67 4.28
CA GLU A 1154 -3.84 24.45 3.49
C GLU A 1154 -2.78 24.33 2.40
N ASN A 1155 -2.65 23.12 1.83
CA ASN A 1155 -1.73 22.84 0.72
C ASN A 1155 -0.28 23.24 1.03
N VAL A 1156 0.20 22.92 2.23
CA VAL A 1156 1.61 23.09 2.61
C VAL A 1156 2.37 21.83 2.26
N ILE A 1157 3.42 21.92 1.45
CA ILE A 1157 4.31 20.81 1.14
C ILE A 1157 5.56 20.88 2.01
N ILE A 1158 5.96 19.76 2.59
CA ILE A 1158 7.26 19.55 3.23
C ILE A 1158 8.07 18.60 2.35
N CYS A 1159 9.30 18.99 2.02
CA CYS A 1159 10.25 18.15 1.33
C CYS A 1159 11.44 17.88 2.26
N ASP A 1160 11.56 16.62 2.69
CA ASP A 1160 12.65 16.13 3.51
C ASP A 1160 13.58 15.27 2.63
N MET A 1161 14.62 15.88 2.06
CA MET A 1161 15.61 15.16 1.26
C MET A 1161 16.54 14.35 2.17
N LEU A 1162 16.71 13.06 1.86
CA LEU A 1162 17.58 12.17 2.61
C LEU A 1162 19.06 12.42 2.26
N PRO A 1163 19.99 12.29 3.22
CA PRO A 1163 21.40 12.08 2.94
C PRO A 1163 21.63 10.69 2.35
N ALA A 1164 22.58 10.53 1.42
CA ALA A 1164 22.76 9.28 0.66
C ALA A 1164 23.16 8.07 1.53
N GLY A 1165 23.72 8.31 2.72
CA GLY A 1165 24.06 7.26 3.69
C GLY A 1165 22.87 6.62 4.38
N LEU A 1166 21.69 7.27 4.36
CA LEU A 1166 20.47 6.77 4.97
C LEU A 1166 19.49 6.26 3.90
N GLU A 1167 18.85 5.12 4.16
CA GLU A 1167 17.73 4.60 3.36
C GLU A 1167 16.46 4.52 4.22
N ILE A 1168 15.30 4.94 3.69
CA ILE A 1168 14.01 4.82 4.41
C ILE A 1168 13.67 3.34 4.62
N GLU A 1169 13.28 2.98 5.84
CA GLU A 1169 12.72 1.67 6.18
C GLU A 1169 11.21 1.68 5.93
N ASN A 1170 10.79 1.09 4.81
CA ASN A 1170 9.38 1.08 4.40
C ASN A 1170 8.59 0.02 5.19
N PRO A 1171 7.68 0.41 6.11
CA PRO A 1171 6.93 -0.54 6.94
C PRO A 1171 5.90 -1.36 6.16
N ARG A 1172 5.70 -1.08 4.85
CA ARG A 1172 4.79 -1.84 3.98
C ARG A 1172 5.41 -3.14 3.44
N LEU A 1173 6.71 -3.37 3.65
CA LEU A 1173 7.43 -4.56 3.20
C LEU A 1173 7.62 -5.55 4.37
N GLN A 1174 7.34 -6.84 4.16
CA GLN A 1174 7.32 -7.83 5.26
C GLN A 1174 8.71 -8.18 5.81
N SER A 1175 9.76 -8.12 4.98
CA SER A 1175 11.13 -8.44 5.40
C SER A 1175 11.84 -7.30 6.14
N ARG A 1176 11.16 -6.15 6.34
CA ARG A 1176 11.73 -4.96 7.00
C ARG A 1176 11.31 -4.89 8.46
N GLU A 1177 12.21 -4.38 9.28
CA GLU A 1177 12.00 -4.15 10.70
C GLU A 1177 11.07 -2.94 10.92
N THR A 1178 10.13 -3.04 11.86
CA THR A 1178 9.15 -1.98 12.16
C THR A 1178 9.25 -1.53 13.61
N ILE A 1179 9.06 -0.24 13.88
CA ILE A 1179 9.01 0.33 15.23
C ILE A 1179 7.54 0.67 15.59
N PRO A 1180 6.90 -0.07 16.51
CA PRO A 1180 5.46 0.09 16.77
C PRO A 1180 5.04 1.49 17.24
N TRP A 1181 5.81 2.14 18.13
CA TRP A 1181 5.44 3.43 18.73
C TRP A 1181 5.38 4.59 17.72
N ILE A 1182 6.08 4.47 16.58
CA ILE A 1182 6.04 5.46 15.50
C ILE A 1182 4.61 5.58 14.95
N LYS A 1183 3.93 4.45 14.75
CA LYS A 1183 2.57 4.43 14.19
C LYS A 1183 1.56 5.10 15.12
N GLU A 1184 1.71 4.89 16.43
CA GLU A 1184 0.81 5.44 17.46
C GLU A 1184 1.03 6.93 17.70
N SER A 1185 2.26 7.42 17.54
CA SER A 1185 2.65 8.79 17.90
C SER A 1185 2.71 9.77 16.73
N SER A 1186 2.63 9.29 15.48
CA SER A 1186 2.75 10.13 14.30
C SER A 1186 1.41 10.77 13.92
N TRP A 1187 1.41 12.08 13.70
CA TRP A 1187 0.31 12.78 13.06
C TRP A 1187 0.15 12.31 11.60
N GLN A 1188 -1.08 12.34 11.10
CA GLN A 1188 -1.42 11.86 9.76
C GLN A 1188 -1.45 13.03 8.76
N PRO A 1189 -0.52 13.07 7.79
CA PRO A 1189 -0.56 14.05 6.71
C PRO A 1189 -1.68 13.78 5.70
N ASP A 1190 -2.12 14.81 4.98
CA ASP A 1190 -3.16 14.70 3.94
C ASP A 1190 -2.79 13.70 2.83
N TYR A 1191 -1.49 13.40 2.70
CA TYR A 1191 -0.87 12.56 1.68
C TYR A 1191 0.53 12.11 2.27
N LEU A 1192 1.36 11.18 1.75
CA LEU A 1192 2.81 10.89 2.09
C LEU A 1192 3.76 10.27 0.97
N ASP A 1193 4.72 10.94 0.32
CA ASP A 1193 5.51 10.25 -0.77
C ASP A 1193 6.80 9.70 -0.20
N ILE A 1194 7.01 8.40 -0.31
CA ILE A 1194 8.25 7.73 0.09
C ILE A 1194 9.03 7.42 -1.19
N ARG A 1195 10.18 8.07 -1.37
CA ARG A 1195 11.11 7.87 -2.48
C ARG A 1195 12.47 7.46 -1.94
N ASP A 1196 13.37 7.08 -2.84
CA ASP A 1196 14.73 6.71 -2.44
C ASP A 1196 15.55 7.86 -1.83
N ASP A 1197 15.35 9.08 -2.32
CA ASP A 1197 16.18 10.24 -1.98
C ASP A 1197 15.46 11.29 -1.13
N ARG A 1198 14.18 11.08 -0.84
CA ARG A 1198 13.36 12.05 -0.08
C ARG A 1198 12.09 11.42 0.48
N LEU A 1199 11.61 12.05 1.54
CA LEU A 1199 10.25 11.98 2.00
C LEU A 1199 9.54 13.28 1.65
N LEU A 1200 8.31 13.19 1.15
CA LEU A 1200 7.44 14.34 1.04
C LEU A 1200 6.40 14.29 2.14
N LEU A 1201 5.89 15.43 2.60
CA LEU A 1201 4.64 15.64 3.35
C LEU A 1201 3.87 16.80 2.69
N TYR A 1202 2.57 16.84 2.83
CA TYR A 1202 1.58 17.69 2.18
C TYR A 1202 0.46 17.66 3.20
N VAL A 1203 0.21 18.82 3.77
CA VAL A 1203 -0.44 18.94 5.06
C VAL A 1203 -1.27 20.21 5.07
N SER A 1204 -2.27 20.19 5.94
CA SER A 1204 -3.02 21.36 6.34
C SER A 1204 -2.63 21.69 7.78
N LEU A 1205 -2.07 22.88 7.99
CA LEU A 1205 -1.56 23.34 9.27
C LEU A 1205 -2.54 24.31 9.92
N ALA A 1206 -3.07 23.93 11.07
CA ALA A 1206 -3.80 24.85 11.93
C ALA A 1206 -2.85 25.87 12.59
N HIS A 1207 -3.33 27.11 12.70
CA HIS A 1207 -2.59 28.21 13.30
C HIS A 1207 -2.21 27.90 14.76
N ARG A 1208 -0.93 28.06 15.10
CA ARG A 1208 -0.36 27.82 16.44
C ARG A 1208 -0.58 26.41 16.99
N GLN A 1209 -0.68 25.43 16.12
CA GLN A 1209 -0.75 24.02 16.49
C GLN A 1209 0.47 23.27 15.93
N LYS A 1210 1.19 22.60 16.83
CA LYS A 1210 2.32 21.74 16.46
C LYS A 1210 1.83 20.40 15.93
N HIS A 1211 2.34 20.00 14.78
CA HIS A 1211 2.13 18.68 14.19
C HIS A 1211 3.47 17.95 14.13
N ILE A 1212 3.48 16.67 14.46
CA ILE A 1212 4.70 15.86 14.53
C ILE A 1212 4.52 14.61 13.69
N PHE A 1213 5.43 14.39 12.75
CA PHE A 1213 5.48 13.20 11.91
C PHE A 1213 6.78 12.42 12.17
N TYR A 1214 6.70 11.10 12.23
CA TYR A 1214 7.85 10.22 12.43
C TYR A 1214 8.01 9.22 11.28
N TYR A 1215 9.24 8.96 10.87
CA TYR A 1215 9.57 7.83 9.99
C TYR A 1215 10.93 7.22 10.35
N SER A 1216 11.13 5.95 10.02
CA SER A 1216 12.38 5.24 10.25
C SER A 1216 13.27 5.20 9.01
N ALA A 1217 14.59 5.25 9.22
CA ALA A 1217 15.60 5.06 8.19
C ALA A 1217 16.75 4.18 8.74
N ARG A 1218 17.55 3.57 7.87
CA ARG A 1218 18.74 2.81 8.25
C ARG A 1218 19.99 3.46 7.68
N ALA A 1219 21.05 3.51 8.49
CA ALA A 1219 22.38 3.90 8.05
C ALA A 1219 23.05 2.76 7.27
N VAL A 1220 23.07 2.87 5.94
CA VAL A 1220 23.50 1.79 5.04
C VAL A 1220 24.92 2.02 4.55
N THR A 1221 25.21 3.17 3.95
CA THR A 1221 26.53 3.42 3.33
C THR A 1221 27.42 4.18 4.31
N CYS A 1222 28.61 3.64 4.63
CA CYS A 1222 29.60 4.35 5.43
C CYS A 1222 30.19 5.54 4.67
N GLY A 1223 30.43 6.65 5.37
CA GLY A 1223 30.87 7.88 4.73
C GLY A 1223 30.47 9.14 5.47
N SER A 1224 30.72 10.28 4.84
CA SER A 1224 30.24 11.60 5.26
C SER A 1224 29.31 12.16 4.19
N PHE A 1225 28.13 12.58 4.61
CA PHE A 1225 27.03 12.97 3.74
C PHE A 1225 26.53 14.35 4.12
N ILE A 1226 26.15 15.13 3.12
CA ILE A 1226 25.41 16.36 3.37
C ILE A 1226 24.00 16.00 3.82
N LEU A 1227 23.56 16.60 4.92
CA LEU A 1227 22.16 16.61 5.36
C LEU A 1227 21.48 17.84 4.74
N PRO A 1228 20.70 17.71 3.65
CA PRO A 1228 20.08 18.86 2.99
C PRO A 1228 19.04 19.50 3.91
N PRO A 1229 18.77 20.82 3.82
CA PRO A 1229 17.73 21.43 4.63
C PRO A 1229 16.36 20.79 4.36
N ILE A 1230 15.54 20.71 5.40
CA ILE A 1230 14.11 20.42 5.26
C ILE A 1230 13.40 21.70 4.78
N LEU A 1231 12.57 21.58 3.75
CA LEU A 1231 11.83 22.69 3.15
C LEU A 1231 10.35 22.52 3.46
N ALA A 1232 9.68 23.60 3.84
CA ALA A 1232 8.23 23.72 3.80
C ALA A 1232 7.80 24.91 2.89
N GLU A 1233 6.76 24.74 2.08
CA GLU A 1233 6.23 25.79 1.21
C GLU A 1233 4.71 25.68 1.11
N CYS A 1234 3.98 26.80 1.18
CA CYS A 1234 2.57 26.83 0.83
C CYS A 1234 2.42 26.96 -0.70
N MET A 1235 1.86 25.94 -1.34
CA MET A 1235 1.86 25.81 -2.80
C MET A 1235 1.13 26.96 -3.52
N TYR A 1236 0.07 27.50 -2.90
CA TYR A 1236 -0.77 28.55 -3.48
C TYR A 1236 -0.52 29.95 -2.91
N ASP A 1237 0.36 30.05 -1.91
CA ASP A 1237 0.90 31.31 -1.41
C ASP A 1237 2.38 31.12 -0.99
N PRO A 1238 3.32 31.06 -1.95
CA PRO A 1238 4.72 30.71 -1.71
C PRO A 1238 5.48 31.72 -0.83
N VAL A 1239 4.85 32.85 -0.48
CA VAL A 1239 5.39 33.78 0.53
C VAL A 1239 5.53 33.08 1.88
N TYR A 1240 4.66 32.09 2.16
CA TYR A 1240 4.79 31.23 3.32
C TYR A 1240 5.72 30.05 3.03
N THR A 1241 6.91 30.08 3.62
CA THR A 1241 7.93 29.06 3.43
C THR A 1241 8.82 28.94 4.66
N SER A 1242 9.42 27.77 4.86
CA SER A 1242 10.44 27.55 5.87
C SER A 1242 11.56 26.68 5.31
N VAL A 1243 12.80 27.01 5.64
CA VAL A 1243 14.00 26.24 5.27
C VAL A 1243 14.86 26.12 6.53
N ALA A 1244 15.14 24.90 6.98
CA ALA A 1244 15.85 24.70 8.24
C ALA A 1244 16.58 23.35 8.31
N SER A 1245 17.29 23.12 9.41
CA SER A 1245 17.83 21.81 9.82
C SER A 1245 18.79 21.18 8.79
N SER A 1246 19.59 21.99 8.10
CA SER A 1246 20.71 21.51 7.28
C SER A 1246 21.89 21.08 8.17
N GLY A 1247 22.80 20.27 7.64
CA GLY A 1247 23.99 19.85 8.38
C GLY A 1247 24.77 18.75 7.67
N GLU A 1248 25.40 17.88 8.45
CA GLU A 1248 26.17 16.74 7.97
C GLU A 1248 25.80 15.47 8.75
N ILE A 1249 25.84 14.33 8.07
CA ILE A 1249 25.71 13.01 8.67
C ILE A 1249 27.00 12.22 8.43
N GLY A 1250 27.50 11.57 9.47
CA GLY A 1250 28.57 10.58 9.36
C GLY A 1250 28.03 9.18 9.69
N VAL A 1251 28.24 8.23 8.78
CA VAL A 1251 27.96 6.81 9.02
C VAL A 1251 29.29 6.09 9.19
N VAL A 1252 29.51 5.51 10.37
CA VAL A 1252 30.79 4.92 10.80
C VAL A 1252 30.61 3.44 11.13
N LYS A 1253 31.63 2.61 10.85
CA LYS A 1253 31.58 1.17 11.18
C LYS A 1253 31.62 0.92 12.69
#